data_AF-A0A6M0FL22-F1
#
_entry.id   AF-A0A6M0FL22-F1
#
_cell.length_a   1.000
_cell.length_b   1.000
_cell.length_c   1.000
_cell.angle_alpha   90.00
_cell.angle_beta   90.00
_cell.angle_gamma   90.00
#
_symmetry.space_group_name_H-M   'P 1'
#
loop_
_entity.id
_entity.type
_entity.pdbx_description
1 polymer ?
#
loop_
_entity_poly.entity_id
_entity_poly.type
_entity_poly.pdbx_seq_one_letter_code
_entity_poly.pdbx_strand_id
1 'polypeptide(L)'
;MQKYTINVLLIEDDEDDFIIIDDILSEVESPKIFLDWENTYEGGLAAIETGKYDVCLLDYRLGEKDGIELLKTAIDLNCQTPIILVTGQGDRELDLLAMKIGAADYLNKLEIREYTLERVIRYVIERNKHLIALKESQAKLQEAQKIAHLGNWELDLKTQKITWSDEVFRIFGMSSTQKQPTYPEFLEMFLPESRKLWSENMALILEKTQKCECEYEIIRPDGTVRYLYTKTTLITNSNLESIGIFGTILDITKRQQAELEVKKIRKQEHLLSIVIDRIHQSLNLEEILETTVESVREFLQCDRVLIYRFLPNGHGLVEKESLAPNCLSLLGMIIVDPCFPNSDILERYKQGYFSIISNINKSKIKSCYAELLTQFQVKANIVLPILITNETENKNHTEKSEINVWGLLIAHHCRENREWEISETDLLRRLAAQTAIAIQQAQLYQYVESLNQELTDNNLSLQQEITERKRAEAKIRFLLETTQSINNADNFHSALTIILQSCCQLIDWDFSEAWIPNQNTNMLEYSQGWYPQEPDLFEFRYWSMKLTFSHNNGLPGRIFASQKSEWVADFSTESTLAATTDLKTAFGVPIIVENKVLAVLIFFNKKLLSRKPHVMQLIEAVATQLGSLVQRKQAEESLRIAEQLYHEIVENAVDGIFQTTPSGRFISANMALAKMCGYSSPEELIKSIQDISRQVYFVVNRRQEFILAMKADNAVHNFESLVYCKDGNTIWISENARAVNDSQGKLLYYEGTVSNITERKIAQEALKFQKQQMQQLLLNILPAKIAQRLQTGARSIADSFDDVSVLFADLVGFTEFCSNVSAIELVDFLNLIFSEFDQLAQKYRLEKIKTIGDAYMVVGGLLIQQEDHLQAIANMALEMQVCLDRICVQQQTSLTLRIGIHVGPVVAGVIGQTKFIYDLWGDTVNIASRMESSGIDGEIQVTSVIYQRLKEKFVFEQRGEISIKGKGNMTTYLLKEQVEVSVEQFRY
;
A
#
# COMPACT_ATOMS: atom_id res chain seq x y z
N MET A 1 -6.44 57.22 -47.96
CA MET A 1 -7.48 56.55 -48.79
C MET A 1 -6.81 56.16 -50.09
N GLN A 2 -6.56 54.87 -50.31
CA GLN A 2 -6.12 54.40 -51.63
C GLN A 2 -7.20 54.77 -52.64
N LYS A 3 -6.85 55.46 -53.72
CA LYS A 3 -7.76 55.68 -54.85
C LYS A 3 -8.18 54.29 -55.34
N TYR A 4 -9.42 53.89 -55.04
CA TYR A 4 -9.99 52.66 -55.55
C TYR A 4 -10.18 52.85 -57.06
N THR A 5 -9.68 51.91 -57.84
CA THR A 5 -9.75 51.92 -59.30
C THR A 5 -10.83 50.93 -59.72
N ILE A 6 -11.69 51.30 -60.68
CA ILE A 6 -12.69 50.40 -61.26
C ILE A 6 -12.30 50.13 -62.71
N ASN A 7 -12.10 48.86 -63.05
CA ASN A 7 -11.87 48.43 -64.43
C ASN A 7 -13.22 48.05 -65.06
N VAL A 8 -13.65 48.82 -66.05
CA VAL A 8 -14.90 48.63 -66.80
C VAL A 8 -14.56 48.09 -68.18
N LEU A 9 -15.22 47.01 -68.59
CA LEU A 9 -15.18 46.52 -69.96
C LEU A 9 -16.43 46.97 -70.69
N LEU A 10 -16.30 47.74 -71.77
CA LEU A 10 -17.40 48.05 -72.68
C LEU A 10 -17.32 47.17 -73.92
N ILE A 11 -18.38 46.41 -74.18
CA ILE A 11 -18.55 45.61 -75.39
C ILE A 11 -19.60 46.31 -76.25
N GLU A 12 -19.15 46.95 -77.32
CA GLU A 12 -19.95 47.89 -78.14
C GLU A 12 -19.39 47.91 -79.56
N ASP A 13 -20.22 47.72 -80.59
CA ASP A 13 -19.76 47.72 -81.99
C ASP A 13 -19.79 49.12 -82.64
N ASP A 14 -20.50 50.08 -82.04
CA ASP A 14 -20.54 51.48 -82.46
C ASP A 14 -19.44 52.33 -81.79
N GLU A 15 -18.51 52.86 -82.59
CA GLU A 15 -17.41 53.71 -82.13
C GLU A 15 -17.91 55.06 -81.56
N ASP A 16 -19.04 55.59 -82.04
CA ASP A 16 -19.61 56.84 -81.53
C ASP A 16 -20.14 56.66 -80.10
N ASP A 17 -20.78 55.51 -79.82
CA ASP A 17 -21.27 55.17 -78.47
C ASP A 17 -20.12 54.91 -77.49
N PHE A 18 -19.01 54.32 -77.95
CA PHE A 18 -17.78 54.20 -77.16
C PHE A 18 -17.25 55.57 -76.74
N ILE A 19 -17.12 56.52 -77.68
CA ILE A 19 -16.61 57.87 -77.38
C ILE A 19 -17.50 58.56 -76.35
N ILE A 20 -18.82 58.43 -76.45
CA ILE A 20 -19.77 59.02 -75.49
C ILE A 20 -19.58 58.44 -74.09
N ILE A 21 -19.47 57.11 -73.97
CA ILE A 21 -19.29 56.44 -72.68
C ILE A 21 -17.91 56.74 -72.09
N ASP A 22 -16.86 56.81 -72.90
CA ASP A 22 -15.49 57.15 -72.49
C ASP A 22 -15.40 58.58 -71.95
N ASP A 23 -16.04 59.54 -72.63
CA ASP A 23 -16.10 60.95 -72.19
C ASP A 23 -16.82 61.06 -70.83
N ILE A 24 -17.98 60.42 -70.70
CA ILE A 24 -18.78 60.40 -69.46
C ILE A 24 -17.99 59.78 -68.30
N LEU A 25 -17.28 58.67 -68.52
CA LEU A 25 -16.52 57.99 -67.45
C LEU A 25 -15.18 58.68 -67.14
N SER A 26 -14.61 59.41 -68.10
CA SER A 26 -13.36 60.18 -67.94
C SER A 26 -13.54 61.42 -67.05
N GLU A 27 -14.74 61.99 -66.97
CA GLU A 27 -15.07 63.10 -66.06
C GLU A 27 -15.14 62.70 -64.57
N VAL A 28 -15.23 61.39 -64.27
CA VAL A 28 -15.32 60.88 -62.90
C VAL A 28 -13.97 60.92 -62.18
N GLU A 29 -13.76 61.90 -61.29
CA GLU A 29 -12.49 62.07 -60.57
C GLU A 29 -12.22 61.00 -59.48
N SER A 30 -13.26 60.38 -58.91
CA SER A 30 -13.14 59.39 -57.83
C SER A 30 -14.39 58.48 -57.68
N PRO A 31 -14.30 57.18 -57.98
CA PRO A 31 -13.08 56.37 -58.12
C PRO A 31 -12.47 56.57 -59.50
N LYS A 32 -11.19 56.24 -59.69
CA LYS A 32 -10.58 56.32 -61.03
C LYS A 32 -11.12 55.16 -61.86
N ILE A 33 -11.79 55.45 -62.97
CA ILE A 33 -12.36 54.44 -63.87
C ILE A 33 -11.39 54.22 -65.04
N PHE A 34 -11.09 52.96 -65.36
CA PHE A 34 -10.42 52.58 -66.60
C PHE A 34 -11.42 51.85 -67.48
N LEU A 35 -11.59 52.32 -68.70
CA LEU A 35 -12.47 51.72 -69.70
C LEU A 35 -11.62 50.98 -70.73
N ASP A 36 -11.82 49.67 -70.84
CA ASP A 36 -11.34 48.88 -71.99
C ASP A 36 -12.53 48.64 -72.93
N TRP A 37 -12.26 48.63 -74.23
CA TRP A 37 -13.28 48.52 -75.27
C TRP A 37 -13.02 47.32 -76.18
N GLU A 38 -14.06 46.53 -76.42
CA GLU A 38 -14.08 45.42 -77.36
C GLU A 38 -15.27 45.59 -78.32
N ASN A 39 -15.00 45.55 -79.62
CA ASN A 39 -15.99 45.86 -80.65
C ASN A 39 -16.55 44.63 -81.38
N THR A 40 -16.25 43.43 -80.87
CA THR A 40 -16.72 42.16 -81.45
C THR A 40 -17.27 41.23 -80.38
N TYR A 41 -18.21 40.37 -80.78
CA TYR A 41 -18.75 39.32 -79.92
C TYR A 41 -17.65 38.40 -79.38
N GLU A 42 -16.76 37.92 -80.25
CA GLU A 42 -15.67 37.01 -79.88
C GLU A 42 -14.62 37.67 -78.98
N GLY A 43 -14.27 38.94 -79.26
CA GLY A 43 -13.35 39.73 -78.44
C GLY A 43 -13.93 40.01 -77.06
N GLY A 44 -15.20 40.41 -76.99
CA GLY A 44 -15.92 40.66 -75.75
C GLY A 44 -16.03 39.42 -74.85
N LEU A 45 -16.36 38.25 -75.43
CA LEU A 45 -16.41 37.00 -74.68
C LEU A 45 -15.03 36.59 -74.14
N ALA A 46 -13.99 36.69 -74.96
CA ALA A 46 -12.62 36.41 -74.54
C ALA A 46 -12.15 37.35 -73.42
N ALA A 47 -12.51 38.63 -73.48
CA ALA A 47 -12.21 39.62 -72.45
C ALA A 47 -12.92 39.33 -71.12
N ILE A 48 -14.20 38.92 -71.16
CA ILE A 48 -14.96 38.50 -69.98
C ILE A 48 -14.30 37.28 -69.30
N GLU A 49 -13.84 36.30 -70.08
CA GLU A 49 -13.16 35.11 -69.54
C GLU A 49 -11.85 35.44 -68.81
N THR A 50 -11.21 36.56 -69.12
CA THR A 50 -9.97 36.96 -68.42
C THR A 50 -10.19 37.29 -66.94
N GLY A 51 -11.42 37.62 -66.54
CA GLY A 51 -11.78 37.96 -65.16
C GLY A 51 -11.09 39.22 -64.61
N LYS A 52 -10.58 40.10 -65.49
CA LYS A 52 -9.79 41.30 -65.10
C LYS A 52 -10.65 42.53 -64.76
N TYR A 53 -11.94 42.49 -65.08
CA TYR A 53 -12.85 43.63 -64.99
C TYR A 53 -13.78 43.53 -63.78
N ASP A 54 -14.04 44.67 -63.16
CA ASP A 54 -14.95 44.79 -62.01
C ASP A 54 -16.42 44.81 -62.43
N VAL A 55 -16.71 45.28 -63.64
CA VAL A 55 -18.04 45.33 -64.26
C VAL A 55 -17.91 45.33 -65.78
N CYS A 56 -18.90 44.81 -66.48
CA CYS A 56 -18.99 44.86 -67.93
C CYS A 56 -20.25 45.61 -68.36
N LEU A 57 -20.11 46.57 -69.27
CA LEU A 57 -21.20 47.22 -70.00
C LEU A 57 -21.32 46.50 -71.35
N LEU A 58 -22.47 45.90 -71.61
CA LEU A 58 -22.69 45.09 -72.79
C LEU A 58 -23.79 45.72 -73.63
N ASP A 59 -23.49 46.12 -74.86
CA ASP A 59 -24.53 46.58 -75.76
C ASP A 59 -25.45 45.44 -76.20
N TYR A 60 -26.73 45.78 -76.38
CA TYR A 60 -27.74 44.86 -76.86
C TYR A 60 -27.55 44.48 -78.33
N ARG A 61 -27.06 45.38 -79.20
CA ARG A 61 -26.95 45.14 -80.64
C ARG A 61 -25.49 45.14 -81.09
N LEU A 62 -24.81 44.00 -80.94
CA LEU A 62 -23.45 43.81 -81.43
C LEU A 62 -23.45 43.33 -82.89
N GLY A 63 -23.70 44.24 -83.83
CA GLY A 63 -23.72 43.96 -85.27
C GLY A 63 -24.88 43.04 -85.71
N GLU A 64 -24.57 41.85 -86.25
CA GLU A 64 -25.57 40.83 -86.60
C GLU A 64 -25.94 39.89 -85.44
N LYS A 65 -25.30 40.03 -84.27
CA LYS A 65 -25.52 39.17 -83.09
C LYS A 65 -26.23 39.91 -81.96
N ASP A 66 -26.99 39.17 -81.16
CA ASP A 66 -27.74 39.70 -80.01
C ASP A 66 -26.85 39.68 -78.75
N GLY A 67 -26.71 40.83 -78.08
CA GLY A 67 -25.99 40.94 -76.80
C GLY A 67 -26.58 40.04 -75.70
N ILE A 68 -27.86 39.68 -75.79
CA ILE A 68 -28.48 38.69 -74.89
C ILE A 68 -27.87 37.29 -75.07
N GLU A 69 -27.46 36.92 -76.28
CA GLU A 69 -26.79 35.64 -76.55
C GLU A 69 -25.40 35.61 -75.89
N LEU A 70 -24.68 36.74 -75.92
CA LEU A 70 -23.40 36.90 -75.25
C LEU A 70 -23.56 36.82 -73.73
N LEU A 71 -24.54 37.55 -73.17
CA LEU A 71 -24.89 37.49 -71.75
C LEU A 71 -25.18 36.05 -71.31
N LYS A 72 -26.01 35.33 -72.07
CA LYS A 72 -26.35 33.94 -71.76
C LYS A 72 -25.12 33.04 -71.79
N THR A 73 -24.26 33.20 -72.78
CA THR A 73 -23.00 32.43 -72.90
C THR A 73 -22.06 32.73 -71.73
N ALA A 74 -21.94 34.00 -71.32
CA ALA A 74 -21.11 34.40 -70.18
C ALA A 74 -21.63 33.84 -68.85
N ILE A 75 -22.94 33.80 -68.65
CA ILE A 75 -23.56 33.19 -67.46
C ILE A 75 -23.39 31.67 -67.46
N ASP A 76 -23.54 31.00 -68.60
CA ASP A 76 -23.31 29.55 -68.73
C ASP A 76 -21.84 29.17 -68.47
N LEU A 77 -20.90 30.07 -68.77
CA LEU A 77 -19.48 29.95 -68.43
C LEU A 77 -19.14 30.36 -66.98
N ASN A 78 -20.17 30.63 -66.16
CA ASN A 78 -20.05 30.95 -64.74
C ASN A 78 -19.21 32.21 -64.46
N CYS A 79 -19.36 33.24 -65.31
CA CYS A 79 -18.70 34.53 -65.14
C CYS A 79 -19.06 35.16 -63.78
N GLN A 80 -18.06 35.64 -63.04
CA GLN A 80 -18.25 36.33 -61.76
C GLN A 80 -18.31 37.86 -61.89
N THR A 81 -17.91 38.41 -63.04
CA THR A 81 -17.99 39.85 -63.32
C THR A 81 -19.46 40.20 -63.62
N PRO A 82 -20.04 41.18 -62.91
CA PRO A 82 -21.41 41.58 -63.17
C PRO A 82 -21.53 42.30 -64.53
N ILE A 83 -22.55 41.94 -65.31
CA ILE A 83 -22.81 42.49 -66.65
C ILE A 83 -24.04 43.39 -66.61
N ILE A 84 -23.91 44.63 -67.04
CA ILE A 84 -24.99 45.60 -67.19
C ILE A 84 -25.32 45.67 -68.68
N LEU A 85 -26.57 45.40 -69.05
CA LEU A 85 -27.00 45.48 -70.44
C LEU A 85 -27.34 46.93 -70.80
N VAL A 86 -26.75 47.44 -71.87
CA VAL A 86 -26.99 48.79 -72.40
C VAL A 86 -27.84 48.65 -73.67
N THR A 87 -28.94 49.40 -73.78
CA THR A 87 -29.87 49.27 -74.93
C THR A 87 -30.38 50.63 -75.40
N GLY A 88 -30.47 50.83 -76.72
CA GLY A 88 -31.11 52.02 -77.32
C GLY A 88 -32.64 51.95 -77.41
N GLN A 89 -33.24 50.80 -77.10
CA GLN A 89 -34.69 50.59 -77.12
C GLN A 89 -35.23 50.43 -75.71
N GLY A 90 -36.10 51.35 -75.27
CA GLY A 90 -36.82 51.28 -74.00
C GLY A 90 -37.97 50.27 -74.01
N ASP A 91 -37.69 49.02 -74.39
CA ASP A 91 -38.68 47.94 -74.38
C ASP A 91 -38.62 47.18 -73.05
N ARG A 92 -39.71 47.31 -72.28
CA ARG A 92 -39.86 46.72 -70.95
C ARG A 92 -39.80 45.18 -70.95
N GLU A 93 -40.14 44.54 -72.07
CA GLU A 93 -40.03 43.08 -72.19
C GLU A 93 -38.57 42.63 -72.28
N LEU A 94 -37.72 43.44 -72.92
CA LEU A 94 -36.29 43.19 -73.07
C LEU A 94 -35.56 43.31 -71.71
N ASP A 95 -35.91 44.31 -70.90
CA ASP A 95 -35.35 44.50 -69.55
C ASP A 95 -35.63 43.29 -68.65
N LEU A 96 -36.88 42.80 -68.68
CA LEU A 96 -37.32 41.60 -67.94
C LEU A 96 -36.60 40.34 -68.41
N LEU A 97 -36.34 40.22 -69.72
CA LEU A 97 -35.60 39.10 -70.29
C LEU A 97 -34.13 39.11 -69.84
N ALA A 98 -33.47 40.27 -69.89
CA ALA A 98 -32.08 40.44 -69.48
C ALA A 98 -31.86 40.08 -68.00
N MET A 99 -32.71 40.61 -67.11
CA MET A 99 -32.65 40.31 -65.67
C MET A 99 -32.92 38.83 -65.37
N LYS A 100 -33.78 38.17 -66.17
CA LYS A 100 -34.08 36.74 -66.00
C LYS A 100 -32.94 35.83 -66.42
N ILE A 101 -32.14 36.25 -67.41
CA ILE A 101 -30.98 35.51 -67.90
C ILE A 101 -29.79 35.66 -66.94
N GLY A 102 -29.64 36.82 -66.31
CA GLY A 102 -28.61 37.04 -65.29
C GLY A 102 -27.89 38.38 -65.40
N ALA A 103 -28.40 39.35 -66.17
CA ALA A 103 -27.89 40.71 -66.13
C ALA A 103 -27.97 41.27 -64.70
N ALA A 104 -26.92 41.98 -64.29
CA ALA A 104 -26.82 42.58 -62.98
C ALA A 104 -27.65 43.87 -62.85
N ASP A 105 -27.76 44.62 -63.96
CA ASP A 105 -28.66 45.76 -64.13
C ASP A 105 -28.86 46.04 -65.63
N TYR A 106 -29.66 47.04 -65.96
CA TYR A 106 -29.88 47.49 -67.33
C TYR A 106 -29.83 49.03 -67.43
N LEU A 107 -29.41 49.54 -68.59
CA LEU A 107 -29.31 50.98 -68.86
C LEU A 107 -29.84 51.30 -70.27
N ASN A 108 -30.65 52.34 -70.37
CA ASN A 108 -31.10 52.85 -71.67
C ASN A 108 -30.10 53.88 -72.19
N LYS A 109 -29.53 53.68 -73.40
CA LYS A 109 -28.55 54.58 -74.06
C LYS A 109 -29.00 56.04 -74.06
N LEU A 110 -30.30 56.30 -74.28
CA LEU A 110 -30.87 57.65 -74.34
C LEU A 110 -30.96 58.35 -72.98
N GLU A 111 -30.81 57.62 -71.88
CA GLU A 111 -30.91 58.13 -70.50
C GLU A 111 -29.57 58.11 -69.75
N ILE A 112 -28.48 57.69 -70.42
CA ILE A 112 -27.13 57.68 -69.84
C ILE A 112 -26.68 59.13 -69.60
N ARG A 113 -26.38 59.43 -68.35
CA ARG A 113 -25.77 60.67 -67.87
C ARG A 113 -24.69 60.31 -66.86
N GLU A 114 -23.70 61.19 -66.68
CA GLU A 114 -22.57 61.06 -65.75
C GLU A 114 -22.95 60.43 -64.40
N TYR A 115 -23.84 61.08 -63.65
CA TYR A 115 -24.24 60.61 -62.32
C TYR A 115 -25.01 59.27 -62.34
N THR A 116 -25.74 58.97 -63.42
CA THR A 116 -26.56 57.76 -63.51
C THR A 116 -25.69 56.53 -63.76
N LEU A 117 -24.73 56.62 -64.67
CA LEU A 117 -23.85 55.51 -65.05
C LEU A 117 -22.92 55.12 -63.91
N GLU A 118 -22.27 56.09 -63.26
CA GLU A 118 -21.37 55.84 -62.12
C GLU A 118 -22.11 55.14 -60.96
N ARG A 119 -23.32 55.62 -60.62
CA ARG A 119 -24.11 55.10 -59.51
C ARG A 119 -24.51 53.64 -59.72
N VAL A 120 -24.93 53.29 -60.94
CA VAL A 120 -25.33 51.92 -61.29
C VAL A 120 -24.12 50.99 -61.25
N ILE A 121 -22.99 51.39 -61.84
CA ILE A 121 -21.73 50.65 -61.77
C ILE A 121 -21.32 50.36 -60.32
N ARG A 122 -21.32 51.37 -59.45
CA ARG A 122 -20.97 51.19 -58.03
C ARG A 122 -21.92 50.25 -57.31
N TYR A 123 -23.23 50.45 -57.47
CA TYR A 123 -24.26 49.63 -56.82
C TYR A 123 -24.13 48.14 -57.19
N VAL A 124 -23.94 47.87 -58.48
CA VAL A 124 -23.80 46.52 -59.03
C VAL A 124 -22.55 45.82 -58.47
N ILE A 125 -21.41 46.53 -58.41
CA ILE A 125 -20.15 46.00 -57.85
C ILE A 125 -20.30 45.67 -56.35
N GLU A 126 -20.85 46.58 -55.55
CA GLU A 126 -21.03 46.36 -54.10
C GLU A 126 -21.99 45.19 -53.82
N ARG A 127 -23.11 45.13 -54.55
CA ARG A 127 -24.08 44.04 -54.41
C ARG A 127 -23.45 42.70 -54.76
N ASN A 128 -22.68 42.62 -55.83
CA ASN A 128 -22.03 41.37 -56.24
C ASN A 128 -20.98 40.92 -55.21
N LYS A 129 -20.19 41.85 -54.64
CA LYS A 129 -19.25 41.56 -53.55
C LYS A 129 -19.95 40.98 -52.31
N HIS A 130 -21.09 41.53 -51.90
CA HIS A 130 -21.86 41.00 -50.78
C HIS A 130 -22.42 39.60 -51.05
N LEU A 131 -22.89 39.35 -52.28
CA LEU A 131 -23.41 38.03 -52.67
C LEU A 131 -22.30 36.96 -52.69
N ILE A 132 -21.12 37.29 -53.21
CA ILE A 132 -19.95 36.40 -53.20
C ILE A 132 -19.49 36.12 -51.76
N ALA A 133 -19.38 37.15 -50.92
CA ALA A 133 -18.98 36.99 -49.52
C ALA A 133 -19.97 36.12 -48.72
N LEU A 134 -21.28 36.24 -48.98
CA LEU A 134 -22.28 35.39 -48.34
C LEU A 134 -22.14 33.93 -48.78
N LYS A 135 -21.94 33.67 -50.09
CA LYS A 135 -21.69 32.32 -50.61
C LYS A 135 -20.44 31.70 -50.01
N GLU A 136 -19.34 32.45 -49.91
CA GLU A 136 -18.11 31.96 -49.28
C GLU A 136 -18.29 31.67 -47.79
N SER A 137 -18.98 32.54 -47.05
CA SER A 137 -19.24 32.34 -45.62
C SER A 137 -20.11 31.10 -45.39
N GLN A 138 -21.14 30.89 -46.22
CA GLN A 138 -21.98 29.70 -46.17
C GLN A 138 -21.19 28.42 -46.50
N ALA A 139 -20.35 28.46 -47.54
CA ALA A 139 -19.49 27.33 -47.91
C ALA A 139 -18.49 26.97 -46.79
N LYS A 140 -17.82 27.98 -46.21
CA LYS A 140 -16.90 27.80 -45.07
C LYS A 140 -17.61 27.24 -43.84
N LEU A 141 -18.84 27.69 -43.55
CA LEU A 141 -19.64 27.16 -42.44
C LEU A 141 -20.00 25.68 -42.68
N GLN A 142 -20.43 25.34 -43.90
CA GLN A 142 -20.79 23.97 -44.27
C GLN A 142 -19.57 23.03 -44.21
N GLU A 143 -18.40 23.51 -44.65
CA GLU A 143 -17.14 22.76 -44.57
C GLU A 143 -16.67 22.59 -43.11
N ALA A 144 -16.75 23.65 -42.29
CA ALA A 144 -16.44 23.57 -40.86
C ALA A 144 -17.36 22.57 -40.11
N GLN A 145 -18.66 22.54 -40.45
CA GLN A 145 -19.60 21.56 -39.90
C GLN A 145 -19.26 20.13 -40.33
N LYS A 146 -18.82 19.93 -41.57
CA LYS A 146 -18.38 18.63 -42.09
C LYS A 146 -17.10 18.13 -41.41
N ILE A 147 -16.13 19.02 -41.17
CA ILE A 147 -14.89 18.71 -40.44
C ILE A 147 -15.20 18.32 -38.98
N ALA A 148 -16.12 19.04 -38.34
CA ALA A 148 -16.52 18.79 -36.95
C ALA A 148 -17.43 17.56 -36.78
N HIS A 149 -17.84 16.90 -37.88
CA HIS A 149 -18.82 15.81 -37.89
C HIS A 149 -20.12 16.15 -37.14
N LEU A 150 -20.55 17.40 -37.24
CA LEU A 150 -21.67 17.96 -36.48
C LEU A 150 -22.90 18.07 -37.38
N GLY A 151 -23.88 17.21 -37.15
CA GLY A 151 -25.19 17.31 -37.78
C GLY A 151 -26.03 18.42 -37.16
N ASN A 152 -26.90 19.06 -37.94
CA ASN A 152 -27.90 19.97 -37.42
C ASN A 152 -29.29 19.56 -37.89
N TRP A 153 -30.29 19.85 -37.06
CA TRP A 153 -31.68 19.60 -37.37
C TRP A 153 -32.54 20.74 -36.84
N GLU A 154 -33.66 20.97 -37.51
CA GLU A 154 -34.63 21.97 -37.14
C GLU A 154 -36.04 21.39 -37.19
N LEU A 155 -36.85 21.64 -36.17
CA LEU A 155 -38.25 21.26 -36.12
C LEU A 155 -39.10 22.53 -36.13
N ASP A 156 -39.93 22.67 -37.16
CA ASP A 156 -40.98 23.69 -37.20
C ASP A 156 -42.15 23.25 -36.33
N LEU A 157 -42.48 24.03 -35.30
CA LEU A 157 -43.51 23.68 -34.32
C LEU A 157 -44.94 23.79 -34.87
N LYS A 158 -45.17 24.61 -35.91
CA LYS A 158 -46.49 24.78 -36.54
C LYS A 158 -46.76 23.65 -37.53
N THR A 159 -45.78 23.31 -38.36
CA THR A 159 -45.93 22.30 -39.41
C THR A 159 -45.53 20.90 -38.98
N GLN A 160 -44.89 20.76 -37.81
CA GLN A 160 -44.29 19.51 -37.30
C GLN A 160 -43.28 18.89 -38.29
N LYS A 161 -42.73 19.71 -39.18
CA LYS A 161 -41.75 19.30 -40.17
C LYS A 161 -40.36 19.38 -39.57
N ILE A 162 -39.63 18.26 -39.60
CA ILE A 162 -38.22 18.22 -39.21
C ILE A 162 -37.33 18.29 -40.47
N THR A 163 -36.32 19.14 -40.41
CA THR A 163 -35.34 19.37 -41.48
C THR A 163 -33.98 18.92 -40.97
N TRP A 164 -33.26 18.13 -41.76
CA TRP A 164 -31.95 17.57 -41.40
C TRP A 164 -30.86 18.05 -42.34
N SER A 165 -29.67 18.29 -41.80
CA SER A 165 -28.45 18.39 -42.62
C SER A 165 -28.00 17.02 -43.14
N ASP A 166 -27.21 17.03 -44.22
CA ASP A 166 -26.62 15.81 -44.80
C ASP A 166 -25.85 14.97 -43.77
N GLU A 167 -25.25 15.63 -42.78
CA GLU A 167 -24.49 14.98 -41.73
C GLU A 167 -25.38 14.23 -40.73
N VAL A 168 -26.60 14.73 -40.45
CA VAL A 168 -27.58 13.97 -39.65
C VAL A 168 -28.01 12.71 -40.39
N PHE A 169 -28.28 12.78 -41.70
CA PHE A 169 -28.55 11.58 -42.51
C PHE A 169 -27.42 10.56 -42.38
N ARG A 170 -26.15 11.00 -42.47
CA ARG A 170 -24.98 10.14 -42.28
C ARG A 170 -24.91 9.50 -40.89
N ILE A 171 -25.18 10.28 -39.83
CA ILE A 171 -25.16 9.80 -38.43
C ILE A 171 -26.24 8.72 -38.19
N PHE A 172 -27.41 8.87 -38.81
CA PHE A 172 -28.51 7.91 -38.70
C PHE A 172 -28.42 6.75 -39.72
N GLY A 173 -27.40 6.73 -40.59
CA GLY A 173 -27.19 5.68 -41.58
C GLY A 173 -28.18 5.73 -42.74
N MET A 174 -28.70 6.91 -43.05
CA MET A 174 -29.68 7.17 -44.10
C MET A 174 -29.03 7.97 -45.25
N SER A 175 -29.61 7.88 -46.45
CA SER A 175 -29.15 8.67 -47.61
C SER A 175 -29.77 10.06 -47.60
N SER A 176 -29.00 11.11 -47.90
CA SER A 176 -29.53 12.48 -48.04
C SER A 176 -30.53 12.66 -49.18
N THR A 177 -30.64 11.67 -50.08
CA THR A 177 -31.67 11.60 -51.14
C THR A 177 -32.99 11.00 -50.66
N GLN A 178 -33.06 10.44 -49.45
CA GLN A 178 -34.31 9.94 -48.87
C GLN A 178 -35.16 11.09 -48.34
N LYS A 179 -36.48 10.88 -48.31
CA LYS A 179 -37.41 11.85 -47.73
C LYS A 179 -37.05 12.07 -46.26
N GLN A 180 -37.02 13.33 -45.84
CA GLN A 180 -36.86 13.69 -44.42
C GLN A 180 -37.93 12.98 -43.60
N PRO A 181 -37.56 12.35 -42.47
CA PRO A 181 -38.53 11.68 -41.62
C PRO A 181 -39.49 12.70 -41.01
N THR A 182 -40.66 12.23 -40.61
CA THR A 182 -41.57 13.00 -39.75
C THR A 182 -41.06 12.98 -38.31
N TYR A 183 -41.53 13.93 -37.48
CA TYR A 183 -41.14 13.95 -36.07
C TYR A 183 -41.42 12.62 -35.32
N PRO A 184 -42.56 11.93 -35.54
CA PRO A 184 -42.79 10.60 -34.95
C PRO A 184 -41.80 9.53 -35.44
N GLU A 185 -41.51 9.47 -36.75
CA GLU A 185 -40.55 8.53 -37.32
C GLU A 185 -39.13 8.77 -36.77
N PHE A 186 -38.77 10.03 -36.53
CA PHE A 186 -37.50 10.37 -35.88
C PHE A 186 -37.42 9.84 -34.45
N LEU A 187 -38.49 9.98 -33.65
CA LEU A 187 -38.53 9.44 -32.28
C LEU A 187 -38.42 7.90 -32.26
N GLU A 188 -38.92 7.23 -33.30
CA GLU A 188 -38.83 5.77 -33.41
C GLU A 188 -37.39 5.25 -33.52
N MET A 189 -36.46 6.08 -34.03
CA MET A 189 -35.04 5.73 -34.15
C MET A 189 -34.30 5.72 -32.81
N PHE A 190 -34.87 6.31 -31.75
CA PHE A 190 -34.30 6.26 -30.41
C PHE A 190 -34.72 4.98 -29.68
N LEU A 191 -33.78 4.42 -28.92
CA LEU A 191 -34.04 3.32 -27.99
C LEU A 191 -35.07 3.73 -26.92
N PRO A 192 -35.84 2.80 -26.32
CA PRO A 192 -36.97 3.13 -25.44
C PRO A 192 -36.63 4.10 -24.30
N GLU A 193 -35.49 3.90 -23.64
CA GLU A 193 -35.03 4.79 -22.56
C GLU A 193 -34.64 6.18 -23.10
N SER A 194 -33.95 6.22 -24.23
CA SER A 194 -33.53 7.47 -24.88
C SER A 194 -34.70 8.24 -25.47
N ARG A 195 -35.76 7.56 -25.95
CA ARG A 195 -36.99 8.19 -26.42
C ARG A 195 -37.75 8.88 -25.29
N LYS A 196 -37.80 8.23 -24.12
CA LYS A 196 -38.40 8.82 -22.92
C LYS A 196 -37.61 10.07 -22.50
N LEU A 197 -36.29 9.96 -22.44
CA LEU A 197 -35.40 11.08 -22.10
C LEU A 197 -35.53 12.24 -23.10
N TRP A 198 -35.60 11.93 -24.40
CA TRP A 198 -35.82 12.92 -25.45
C TRP A 198 -37.14 13.68 -25.23
N SER A 199 -38.23 12.95 -24.95
CA SER A 199 -39.56 13.55 -24.74
C SER A 199 -39.57 14.47 -23.52
N GLU A 200 -38.92 14.06 -22.42
CA GLU A 200 -38.77 14.87 -21.20
C GLU A 200 -37.97 16.15 -21.48
N ASN A 201 -36.88 16.04 -22.23
CA ASN A 201 -36.05 17.19 -22.60
C ASN A 201 -36.77 18.15 -23.55
N MET A 202 -37.56 17.65 -24.51
CA MET A 202 -38.36 18.49 -25.40
C MET A 202 -39.43 19.28 -24.65
N ALA A 203 -40.12 18.66 -23.70
CA ALA A 203 -41.07 19.35 -22.83
C ALA A 203 -40.40 20.48 -22.06
N LEU A 204 -39.20 20.21 -21.52
CA LEU A 204 -38.44 21.20 -20.75
C LEU A 204 -38.00 22.41 -21.60
N ILE A 205 -37.58 22.18 -22.85
CA ILE A 205 -37.17 23.26 -23.77
C ILE A 205 -38.36 24.16 -24.13
N LEU A 206 -39.53 23.56 -24.36
CA LEU A 206 -40.75 24.30 -24.71
C LEU A 206 -41.30 25.09 -23.52
N GLU A 207 -41.21 24.55 -22.30
CA GLU A 207 -41.76 25.19 -21.10
C GLU A 207 -40.82 26.27 -20.52
N LYS A 208 -39.50 26.02 -20.50
CA LYS A 208 -38.52 26.86 -19.80
C LYS A 208 -37.62 27.68 -20.70
N THR A 209 -37.81 27.63 -22.02
CA THR A 209 -36.99 28.32 -23.04
C THR A 209 -35.47 28.12 -22.84
N GLN A 210 -35.06 26.96 -22.31
CA GLN A 210 -33.68 26.67 -21.92
C GLN A 210 -32.97 25.78 -22.94
N LYS A 211 -31.64 25.92 -23.05
CA LYS A 211 -30.79 25.00 -23.83
C LYS A 211 -30.67 23.67 -23.11
N CYS A 212 -30.78 22.56 -23.85
CA CYS A 212 -30.59 21.21 -23.33
C CYS A 212 -29.38 20.56 -24.00
N GLU A 213 -28.54 19.88 -23.21
CA GLU A 213 -27.44 19.05 -23.71
C GLU A 213 -27.62 17.64 -23.16
N CYS A 214 -27.66 16.64 -24.02
CA CYS A 214 -27.94 15.27 -23.60
C CYS A 214 -27.33 14.23 -24.53
N GLU A 215 -27.00 13.07 -23.95
CA GLU A 215 -26.54 11.91 -24.69
C GLU A 215 -27.69 10.91 -24.88
N TYR A 216 -27.85 10.40 -26.09
CA TYR A 216 -28.92 9.48 -26.45
C TYR A 216 -28.38 8.27 -27.21
N GLU A 217 -29.09 7.16 -27.07
CA GLU A 217 -28.85 5.96 -27.84
C GLU A 217 -29.89 5.83 -28.95
N ILE A 218 -29.40 5.64 -30.16
CA ILE A 218 -30.23 5.39 -31.33
C ILE A 218 -29.93 4.01 -31.90
N ILE A 219 -30.90 3.47 -32.62
CA ILE A 219 -30.72 2.29 -33.47
C ILE A 219 -30.82 2.72 -34.92
N ARG A 220 -29.80 2.39 -35.71
CA ARG A 220 -29.81 2.63 -37.15
C ARG A 220 -30.68 1.58 -37.86
N PRO A 221 -31.12 1.84 -39.11
CA PRO A 221 -31.88 0.87 -39.90
C PRO A 221 -31.17 -0.48 -40.11
N ASP A 222 -29.83 -0.50 -40.06
CA ASP A 222 -29.01 -1.71 -40.14
C ASP A 222 -28.93 -2.50 -38.81
N GLY A 223 -29.61 -2.03 -37.77
CA GLY A 223 -29.62 -2.62 -36.43
C GLY A 223 -28.45 -2.20 -35.54
N THR A 224 -27.53 -1.37 -36.02
CA THR A 224 -26.39 -0.91 -35.21
C THR A 224 -26.80 0.19 -34.23
N VAL A 225 -26.32 0.08 -32.99
CA VAL A 225 -26.56 1.10 -31.96
C VAL A 225 -25.49 2.18 -32.06
N ARG A 226 -25.90 3.45 -31.93
CA ARG A 226 -25.00 4.61 -31.85
C ARG A 226 -25.33 5.46 -30.64
N TYR A 227 -24.29 6.12 -30.14
CA TYR A 227 -24.39 7.10 -29.06
C TYR A 227 -24.26 8.49 -29.66
N LEU A 228 -25.25 9.32 -29.41
CA LEU A 228 -25.33 10.68 -29.89
C LEU A 228 -25.18 11.64 -28.73
N TYR A 229 -24.40 12.69 -28.91
CA TYR A 229 -24.44 13.86 -28.05
C TYR A 229 -25.16 14.98 -28.78
N THR A 230 -26.15 15.57 -28.14
CA THR A 230 -27.02 16.56 -28.76
C THR A 230 -27.08 17.82 -27.93
N LYS A 231 -27.09 18.97 -28.61
CA LYS A 231 -27.41 20.27 -28.00
C LYS A 231 -28.64 20.83 -28.68
N THR A 232 -29.62 21.29 -27.94
CA THR A 232 -30.89 21.77 -28.52
C THR A 232 -31.32 23.08 -27.88
N THR A 233 -31.85 23.99 -28.70
CA THR A 233 -32.30 25.33 -28.31
C THR A 233 -33.63 25.66 -29.00
N LEU A 234 -34.41 26.54 -28.39
CA LEU A 234 -35.66 27.02 -28.94
C LEU A 234 -35.42 28.19 -29.92
N ILE A 235 -36.20 28.27 -30.99
CA ILE A 235 -36.26 29.40 -31.92
C ILE A 235 -37.55 30.18 -31.65
N THR A 236 -37.42 31.49 -31.41
CA THR A 236 -38.53 32.41 -31.17
C THR A 236 -38.62 33.50 -32.23
N ASN A 237 -39.83 33.96 -32.55
CA ASN A 237 -40.03 35.13 -33.44
C ASN A 237 -39.74 36.46 -32.71
N SER A 238 -39.85 37.58 -33.43
CA SER A 238 -39.67 38.94 -32.89
C SER A 238 -40.67 39.33 -31.79
N ASN A 239 -41.76 38.55 -31.62
CA ASN A 239 -42.76 38.71 -30.57
C ASN A 239 -42.57 37.72 -29.41
N LEU A 240 -41.41 37.02 -29.34
CA LEU A 240 -41.07 35.99 -28.35
C LEU A 240 -41.95 34.72 -28.38
N GLU A 241 -42.72 34.49 -29.45
CA GLU A 241 -43.46 33.26 -29.62
C GLU A 241 -42.55 32.15 -30.17
N SER A 242 -42.67 30.94 -29.60
CA SER A 242 -41.92 29.76 -30.04
C SER A 242 -42.37 29.30 -31.42
N ILE A 243 -41.47 29.37 -32.40
CA ILE A 243 -41.76 29.01 -33.80
C ILE A 243 -41.04 27.75 -34.27
N GLY A 244 -39.95 27.38 -33.61
CA GLY A 244 -39.18 26.18 -33.99
C GLY A 244 -38.24 25.71 -32.88
N ILE A 245 -37.63 24.56 -33.09
CA ILE A 245 -36.54 24.02 -32.26
C ILE A 245 -35.36 23.74 -33.17
N PHE A 246 -34.16 24.14 -32.76
CA PHE A 246 -32.93 23.86 -33.47
C PHE A 246 -31.99 23.06 -32.59
N GLY A 247 -31.36 22.03 -33.16
CA GLY A 247 -30.37 21.25 -32.43
C GLY A 247 -29.19 20.79 -33.28
N THR A 248 -28.11 20.47 -32.60
CA THR A 248 -26.92 19.83 -33.17
C THR A 248 -26.78 18.41 -32.64
N ILE A 249 -26.18 17.53 -33.43
CA ILE A 249 -25.98 16.10 -33.13
C ILE A 249 -24.55 15.74 -33.48
N LEU A 250 -23.86 15.08 -32.55
CA LEU A 250 -22.52 14.54 -32.71
C LEU A 250 -22.52 13.04 -32.40
N ASP A 251 -21.94 12.22 -33.28
CA ASP A 251 -21.76 10.78 -33.00
C ASP A 251 -20.56 10.58 -32.05
N ILE A 252 -20.86 10.22 -30.80
CA ILE A 252 -19.87 9.95 -29.74
C ILE A 252 -19.62 8.45 -29.52
N THR A 253 -20.08 7.59 -30.44
CA THR A 253 -19.98 6.13 -30.29
C THR A 253 -18.55 5.66 -30.04
N LYS A 254 -17.56 6.20 -30.76
CA LYS A 254 -16.13 5.84 -30.59
C LYS A 254 -15.63 6.16 -29.18
N ARG A 255 -16.05 7.31 -28.63
CA ARG A 255 -15.68 7.74 -27.28
C ARG A 255 -16.29 6.81 -26.23
N GLN A 256 -17.58 6.50 -26.34
CA GLN A 256 -18.25 5.59 -25.41
C GLN A 256 -17.66 4.17 -25.45
N GLN A 257 -17.36 3.66 -26.64
CA GLN A 257 -16.69 2.36 -26.79
C GLN A 257 -15.31 2.35 -26.11
N ALA A 258 -14.50 3.39 -26.30
CA ALA A 258 -13.19 3.51 -25.64
C ALA A 258 -13.30 3.61 -24.11
N GLU A 259 -14.26 4.37 -23.59
CA GLU A 259 -14.49 4.51 -22.14
C GLU A 259 -14.92 3.16 -21.51
N LEU A 260 -15.78 2.40 -22.18
CA LEU A 260 -16.20 1.06 -21.76
C LEU A 260 -15.03 0.07 -21.77
N GLU A 261 -14.18 0.10 -22.80
CA GLU A 261 -12.98 -0.73 -22.88
C GLU A 261 -11.99 -0.42 -21.75
N VAL A 262 -11.68 0.85 -21.50
CA VAL A 262 -10.81 1.27 -20.39
C VAL A 262 -11.38 0.86 -19.04
N LYS A 263 -12.69 1.00 -18.84
CA LYS A 263 -13.37 0.57 -17.60
C LYS A 263 -13.32 -0.95 -17.42
N LYS A 264 -13.42 -1.73 -18.50
CA LYS A 264 -13.27 -3.20 -18.48
C LYS A 264 -11.83 -3.58 -18.10
N ILE A 265 -10.83 -2.95 -18.71
CA ILE A 265 -9.40 -3.17 -18.43
C ILE A 265 -9.08 -2.84 -16.96
N ARG A 266 -9.46 -1.67 -16.46
CA ARG A 266 -9.20 -1.26 -15.06
C ARG A 266 -9.81 -2.22 -14.03
N LYS A 267 -11.04 -2.69 -14.29
CA LYS A 267 -11.68 -3.69 -13.42
C LYS A 267 -10.89 -5.00 -13.41
N GLN A 268 -10.41 -5.43 -14.58
CA GLN A 268 -9.64 -6.65 -14.71
C GLN A 268 -8.27 -6.55 -14.00
N GLU A 269 -7.57 -5.42 -14.14
CA GLU A 269 -6.30 -5.17 -13.44
C GLU A 269 -6.45 -5.11 -11.92
N HIS A 270 -7.52 -4.48 -11.42
CA HIS A 270 -7.78 -4.40 -9.99
C HIS A 270 -8.03 -5.79 -9.38
N LEU A 271 -8.85 -6.62 -10.03
CA LEU A 271 -9.10 -7.99 -9.58
C LEU A 271 -7.84 -8.86 -9.64
N LEU A 272 -7.00 -8.67 -10.67
CA LEU A 272 -5.71 -9.36 -10.78
C LEU A 272 -4.78 -9.03 -9.60
N SER A 273 -4.69 -7.75 -9.20
CA SER A 273 -3.86 -7.33 -8.06
C SER A 273 -4.26 -8.02 -6.77
N ILE A 274 -5.57 -8.13 -6.49
CA ILE A 274 -6.07 -8.78 -5.27
C ILE A 274 -5.66 -10.26 -5.22
N VAL A 275 -5.74 -10.95 -6.37
CA VAL A 275 -5.34 -12.36 -6.46
C VAL A 275 -3.83 -12.52 -6.24
N ILE A 276 -3.02 -11.65 -6.86
CA ILE A 276 -1.55 -11.67 -6.68
C ILE A 276 -1.20 -11.43 -5.20
N ASP A 277 -1.83 -10.45 -4.54
CA ASP A 277 -1.58 -10.16 -3.14
C ASP A 277 -1.90 -11.37 -2.24
N ARG A 278 -2.97 -12.12 -2.52
CA ARG A 278 -3.29 -13.35 -1.78
C ARG A 278 -2.24 -14.45 -1.98
N ILE A 279 -1.75 -14.63 -3.21
CA ILE A 279 -0.72 -15.63 -3.53
C ILE A 279 0.57 -15.37 -2.75
N HIS A 280 0.94 -14.11 -2.55
CA HIS A 280 2.18 -13.72 -1.86
C HIS A 280 2.05 -13.53 -0.34
N GLN A 281 0.86 -13.75 0.25
CA GLN A 281 0.65 -13.61 1.70
C GLN A 281 1.26 -14.74 2.53
N SER A 282 1.51 -15.89 1.92
CA SER A 282 2.11 -17.05 2.59
C SER A 282 3.48 -17.36 2.02
N LEU A 283 4.36 -17.93 2.86
CA LEU A 283 5.62 -18.54 2.45
C LEU A 283 5.54 -20.08 2.46
N ASN A 284 4.37 -20.63 2.79
CA ASN A 284 4.13 -22.07 2.76
C ASN A 284 3.70 -22.48 1.36
N LEU A 285 4.49 -23.35 0.73
CA LEU A 285 4.22 -23.84 -0.62
C LEU A 285 2.80 -24.41 -0.77
N GLU A 286 2.31 -25.19 0.19
CA GLU A 286 1.00 -25.82 0.09
C GLU A 286 -0.16 -24.79 0.09
N GLU A 287 -0.06 -23.78 0.94
CA GLU A 287 -1.04 -22.69 1.03
C GLU A 287 -1.02 -21.78 -0.21
N ILE A 288 0.18 -21.50 -0.75
CA ILE A 288 0.35 -20.75 -2.00
C ILE A 288 -0.31 -21.50 -3.16
N LEU A 289 -0.08 -22.81 -3.26
CA LEU A 289 -0.67 -23.64 -4.31
C LEU A 289 -2.21 -23.70 -4.18
N GLU A 290 -2.73 -23.82 -2.95
CA GLU A 290 -4.18 -23.81 -2.66
C GLU A 290 -4.83 -22.50 -3.07
N THR A 291 -4.27 -21.40 -2.59
CA THR A 291 -4.76 -20.05 -2.84
C THR A 291 -4.74 -19.73 -4.33
N THR A 292 -3.69 -20.18 -5.04
CA THR A 292 -3.58 -20.03 -6.50
C THR A 292 -4.72 -20.76 -7.22
N VAL A 293 -4.94 -22.06 -6.95
CA VAL A 293 -5.98 -22.83 -7.68
C VAL A 293 -7.38 -22.30 -7.39
N GLU A 294 -7.66 -21.88 -6.16
CA GLU A 294 -8.95 -21.28 -5.79
C GLU A 294 -9.18 -19.94 -6.48
N SER A 295 -8.22 -19.03 -6.37
CA SER A 295 -8.34 -17.68 -6.91
C SER A 295 -8.44 -17.69 -8.44
N VAL A 296 -7.68 -18.56 -9.11
CA VAL A 296 -7.75 -18.73 -10.57
C VAL A 296 -9.10 -19.32 -10.99
N ARG A 297 -9.64 -20.29 -10.23
CA ARG A 297 -10.95 -20.91 -10.56
C ARG A 297 -12.07 -19.90 -10.43
N GLU A 298 -12.07 -19.12 -9.35
CA GLU A 298 -13.05 -18.06 -9.11
C GLU A 298 -12.97 -16.98 -10.19
N PHE A 299 -11.76 -16.55 -10.55
CA PHE A 299 -11.56 -15.50 -11.53
C PHE A 299 -11.98 -15.94 -12.94
N LEU A 300 -11.52 -17.11 -13.38
CA LEU A 300 -11.86 -17.64 -14.71
C LEU A 300 -13.27 -18.24 -14.76
N GLN A 301 -13.95 -18.37 -13.62
CA GLN A 301 -15.26 -19.04 -13.51
C GLN A 301 -15.28 -20.39 -14.24
N CYS A 302 -14.23 -21.18 -14.05
CA CYS A 302 -14.10 -22.49 -14.69
C CYS A 302 -14.43 -23.61 -13.70
N ASP A 303 -14.57 -24.83 -14.22
CA ASP A 303 -15.08 -25.96 -13.44
C ASP A 303 -14.02 -26.55 -12.52
N ARG A 304 -12.76 -26.54 -12.96
CA ARG A 304 -11.65 -27.09 -12.19
C ARG A 304 -10.38 -26.33 -12.54
N VAL A 305 -9.60 -25.97 -11.52
CA VAL A 305 -8.23 -25.50 -11.69
C VAL A 305 -7.33 -26.41 -10.89
N LEU A 306 -6.22 -26.81 -11.47
CA LEU A 306 -5.26 -27.65 -10.81
C LEU A 306 -3.84 -27.23 -11.12
N ILE A 307 -2.94 -27.52 -10.18
CA ILE A 307 -1.51 -27.42 -10.38
C ILE A 307 -0.96 -28.82 -10.58
N TYR A 308 -0.42 -29.02 -11.78
CA TYR A 308 0.26 -30.24 -12.18
C TYR A 308 1.74 -30.05 -11.95
N ARG A 309 2.33 -30.80 -11.01
CA ARG A 309 3.77 -30.72 -10.72
C ARG A 309 4.51 -31.81 -11.47
N PHE A 310 5.56 -31.44 -12.22
CA PHE A 310 6.40 -32.42 -12.89
C PHE A 310 7.26 -33.17 -11.85
N LEU A 311 7.27 -34.49 -11.96
CA LEU A 311 8.13 -35.39 -11.18
C LEU A 311 9.43 -35.66 -11.96
N PRO A 312 10.52 -36.09 -11.29
CA PRO A 312 11.80 -36.36 -11.96
C PRO A 312 11.74 -37.44 -13.05
N ASN A 313 10.76 -38.33 -13.00
CA ASN A 313 10.50 -39.35 -14.03
C ASN A 313 9.73 -38.81 -15.25
N GLY A 314 9.42 -37.51 -15.28
CA GLY A 314 8.68 -36.84 -16.35
C GLY A 314 7.16 -37.00 -16.27
N HIS A 315 6.63 -37.80 -15.33
CA HIS A 315 5.20 -37.85 -15.05
C HIS A 315 4.79 -36.62 -14.25
N GLY A 316 3.49 -36.38 -14.07
CA GLY A 316 3.08 -35.32 -13.16
C GLY A 316 2.00 -35.72 -12.20
N LEU A 317 2.11 -35.09 -11.03
CA LEU A 317 1.21 -35.25 -9.92
C LEU A 317 0.27 -34.05 -9.89
N VAL A 318 -1.02 -34.32 -9.71
CA VAL A 318 -1.97 -33.26 -9.37
C VAL A 318 -1.73 -32.88 -7.90
N GLU A 319 -0.90 -31.86 -7.71
CA GLU A 319 -0.44 -31.42 -6.38
C GLU A 319 -1.56 -30.72 -5.62
N LYS A 320 -2.33 -29.87 -6.31
CA LYS A 320 -3.45 -29.13 -5.72
C LYS A 320 -4.55 -28.92 -6.74
N GLU A 321 -5.79 -28.85 -6.27
CA GLU A 321 -6.99 -28.74 -7.09
C GLU A 321 -8.04 -27.87 -6.40
N SER A 322 -8.70 -27.00 -7.15
CA SER A 322 -9.96 -26.35 -6.78
C SER A 322 -11.03 -26.80 -7.76
N LEU A 323 -12.22 -27.12 -7.24
CA LEU A 323 -13.24 -27.85 -7.99
C LEU A 323 -14.65 -27.26 -7.78
N ALA A 324 -15.40 -27.12 -8.87
CA ALA A 324 -16.81 -26.81 -8.85
C ALA A 324 -17.65 -28.05 -8.50
N PRO A 325 -18.88 -27.86 -7.97
CA PRO A 325 -19.77 -28.98 -7.64
C PRO A 325 -19.98 -29.93 -8.83
N ASN A 326 -20.01 -31.24 -8.55
CA ASN A 326 -20.24 -32.34 -9.50
C ASN A 326 -19.14 -32.63 -10.53
N CYS A 327 -17.92 -32.12 -10.33
CA CYS A 327 -16.76 -32.54 -11.14
C CYS A 327 -15.99 -33.69 -10.46
N LEU A 328 -15.36 -34.57 -11.24
CA LEU A 328 -14.46 -35.60 -10.71
C LEU A 328 -13.22 -34.96 -10.06
N SER A 329 -12.85 -35.30 -8.82
CA SER A 329 -11.59 -34.83 -8.25
C SER A 329 -10.40 -35.62 -8.82
N LEU A 330 -9.33 -34.90 -9.16
CA LEU A 330 -8.06 -35.47 -9.63
C LEU A 330 -6.92 -35.33 -8.62
N LEU A 331 -7.17 -34.70 -7.47
CA LEU A 331 -6.16 -34.45 -6.45
C LEU A 331 -5.39 -35.72 -6.07
N GLY A 332 -4.06 -35.64 -6.05
CA GLY A 332 -3.17 -36.74 -5.70
C GLY A 332 -2.99 -37.82 -6.78
N MET A 333 -3.66 -37.71 -7.92
CA MET A 333 -3.46 -38.65 -9.04
C MET A 333 -2.12 -38.38 -9.73
N ILE A 334 -1.37 -39.46 -10.00
CA ILE A 334 -0.22 -39.42 -10.91
C ILE A 334 -0.76 -39.62 -12.32
N ILE A 335 -0.70 -38.56 -13.12
CA ILE A 335 -1.11 -38.57 -14.51
C ILE A 335 0.12 -38.88 -15.36
N VAL A 336 0.08 -40.03 -16.02
CA VAL A 336 1.02 -40.38 -17.08
C VAL A 336 0.35 -39.99 -18.38
N ASP A 337 0.80 -38.88 -18.98
CA ASP A 337 0.28 -38.49 -20.29
C ASP A 337 0.79 -39.51 -21.33
N PRO A 338 -0.10 -40.34 -21.94
CA PRO A 338 0.31 -41.39 -22.86
C PRO A 338 0.96 -40.83 -24.13
N CYS A 339 0.83 -39.52 -24.39
CA CYS A 339 1.34 -38.85 -25.57
C CYS A 339 2.68 -38.12 -25.35
N PHE A 340 3.17 -38.02 -24.10
CA PHE A 340 4.43 -37.37 -23.74
C PHE A 340 5.75 -38.12 -24.01
N PRO A 341 5.84 -39.47 -23.97
CA PRO A 341 7.14 -40.17 -23.91
C PRO A 341 8.11 -39.95 -25.08
N ASN A 342 7.69 -39.30 -26.18
CA ASN A 342 8.48 -39.08 -27.40
C ASN A 342 8.37 -37.63 -27.95
N SER A 343 8.17 -36.60 -27.14
CA SER A 343 8.08 -35.21 -27.63
C SER A 343 8.75 -34.17 -26.74
N ASP A 344 9.51 -33.25 -27.35
CA ASP A 344 10.18 -32.04 -26.79
C ASP A 344 9.22 -31.00 -26.19
N ILE A 345 8.09 -31.43 -25.61
CA ILE A 345 7.05 -30.53 -25.13
C ILE A 345 7.50 -29.74 -23.89
N LEU A 346 8.37 -30.31 -23.05
CA LEU A 346 9.02 -29.59 -21.96
C LEU A 346 9.89 -28.45 -22.47
N GLU A 347 10.68 -28.65 -23.53
CA GLU A 347 11.48 -27.59 -24.14
C GLU A 347 10.62 -26.48 -24.74
N ARG A 348 9.47 -26.83 -25.33
CA ARG A 348 8.49 -25.84 -25.77
C ARG A 348 7.95 -25.04 -24.58
N TYR A 349 7.57 -25.70 -23.48
CA TYR A 349 7.11 -25.00 -22.27
C TYR A 349 8.19 -24.09 -21.69
N LYS A 350 9.47 -24.49 -21.68
CA LYS A 350 10.61 -23.62 -21.29
C LYS A 350 10.72 -22.37 -22.16
N GLN A 351 10.39 -22.47 -23.44
CA GLN A 351 10.33 -21.34 -24.39
C GLN A 351 9.05 -20.50 -24.24
N GLY A 352 8.22 -20.75 -23.22
CA GLY A 352 6.99 -20.02 -22.95
C GLY A 352 5.77 -20.51 -23.75
N TYR A 353 5.82 -21.71 -24.32
CA TYR A 353 4.64 -22.34 -24.94
C TYR A 353 3.51 -22.51 -23.92
N PHE A 354 2.26 -22.38 -24.38
CA PHE A 354 1.06 -22.70 -23.61
C PHE A 354 0.01 -23.26 -24.56
N SER A 355 -0.94 -24.03 -24.04
CA SER A 355 -1.96 -24.71 -24.84
C SER A 355 -3.35 -24.18 -24.49
N ILE A 356 -4.16 -23.92 -25.51
CA ILE A 356 -5.56 -23.54 -25.38
C ILE A 356 -6.36 -24.48 -26.28
N ILE A 357 -7.34 -25.17 -25.69
CA ILE A 357 -8.26 -26.05 -26.40
C ILE A 357 -9.67 -25.64 -26.03
N SER A 358 -10.39 -25.03 -26.97
CA SER A 358 -11.79 -24.65 -26.77
C SER A 358 -12.76 -25.82 -26.87
N ASN A 359 -12.35 -26.89 -27.57
CA ASN A 359 -13.15 -28.10 -27.79
C ASN A 359 -12.26 -29.31 -28.10
N ILE A 360 -12.24 -30.30 -27.20
CA ILE A 360 -11.39 -31.49 -27.37
C ILE A 360 -11.80 -32.40 -28.55
N ASN A 361 -13.06 -32.35 -28.99
CA ASN A 361 -13.57 -33.20 -30.09
C ASN A 361 -13.31 -32.60 -31.47
N LYS A 362 -13.11 -31.28 -31.56
CA LYS A 362 -12.88 -30.55 -32.83
C LYS A 362 -11.43 -30.10 -33.01
N SER A 363 -10.63 -30.13 -31.96
CA SER A 363 -9.23 -29.70 -32.01
C SER A 363 -8.33 -30.77 -32.62
N LYS A 364 -7.26 -30.34 -33.31
CA LYS A 364 -6.24 -31.24 -33.88
C LYS A 364 -5.28 -31.74 -32.79
N ILE A 365 -5.81 -32.40 -31.77
CA ILE A 365 -5.04 -33.02 -30.68
C ILE A 365 -4.86 -34.53 -30.95
N LYS A 366 -3.79 -35.12 -30.40
CA LYS A 366 -3.55 -36.55 -30.53
C LYS A 366 -4.68 -37.34 -29.84
N SER A 367 -5.10 -38.46 -30.42
CA SER A 367 -6.19 -39.30 -29.89
C SER A 367 -5.94 -39.75 -28.45
N CYS A 368 -4.69 -40.14 -28.13
CA CYS A 368 -4.29 -40.52 -26.78
C CYS A 368 -4.52 -39.39 -25.74
N TYR A 369 -4.43 -38.12 -26.13
CA TYR A 369 -4.59 -36.97 -25.23
C TYR A 369 -6.07 -36.61 -25.08
N ALA A 370 -6.83 -36.70 -26.18
CA ALA A 370 -8.28 -36.53 -26.17
C ALA A 370 -8.97 -37.57 -25.27
N GLU A 371 -8.52 -38.84 -25.33
CA GLU A 371 -9.01 -39.92 -24.47
C GLU A 371 -8.73 -39.64 -22.99
N LEU A 372 -7.51 -39.21 -22.66
CA LEU A 372 -7.12 -38.83 -21.30
C LEU A 372 -8.00 -37.67 -20.77
N LEU A 373 -8.14 -36.59 -21.54
CA LEU A 373 -8.99 -35.46 -21.16
C LEU A 373 -10.46 -35.86 -21.00
N THR A 374 -10.94 -36.79 -21.81
CA THR A 374 -12.31 -37.32 -21.71
C THR A 374 -12.51 -38.12 -20.42
N GLN A 375 -11.54 -38.94 -20.01
CA GLN A 375 -11.59 -39.65 -18.72
C GLN A 375 -11.71 -38.67 -17.53
N PHE A 376 -11.08 -37.50 -17.64
CA PHE A 376 -11.14 -36.44 -16.63
C PHE A 376 -12.36 -35.52 -16.74
N GLN A 377 -13.30 -35.84 -17.65
CA GLN A 377 -14.51 -35.08 -17.97
C GLN A 377 -14.25 -33.71 -18.63
N VAL A 378 -13.06 -33.45 -19.16
CA VAL A 378 -12.69 -32.15 -19.75
C VAL A 378 -13.32 -32.00 -21.14
N LYS A 379 -13.82 -30.79 -21.43
CA LYS A 379 -14.37 -30.39 -22.75
C LYS A 379 -13.54 -29.28 -23.39
N ALA A 380 -13.01 -28.38 -22.56
CA ALA A 380 -12.08 -27.33 -22.94
C ALA A 380 -11.02 -27.14 -21.84
N ASN A 381 -9.80 -26.75 -22.20
CA ASN A 381 -8.77 -26.40 -21.22
C ASN A 381 -7.80 -25.32 -21.68
N ILE A 382 -7.16 -24.69 -20.70
CA ILE A 382 -5.95 -23.90 -20.85
C ILE A 382 -4.85 -24.53 -19.98
N VAL A 383 -3.64 -24.65 -20.53
CA VAL A 383 -2.46 -25.17 -19.86
C VAL A 383 -1.32 -24.16 -20.00
N LEU A 384 -0.83 -23.63 -18.88
CA LEU A 384 0.32 -22.73 -18.85
C LEU A 384 1.47 -23.29 -18.02
N PRO A 385 2.73 -23.05 -18.41
CA PRO A 385 3.88 -23.45 -17.63
C PRO A 385 4.12 -22.51 -16.45
N ILE A 386 4.48 -23.10 -15.32
CA ILE A 386 5.06 -22.41 -14.17
C ILE A 386 6.58 -22.54 -14.32
N LEU A 387 7.23 -21.42 -14.66
CA LEU A 387 8.66 -21.38 -15.00
C LEU A 387 9.47 -20.82 -13.84
N ILE A 388 10.44 -21.59 -13.35
CA ILE A 388 11.34 -21.17 -12.27
C ILE A 388 12.75 -21.04 -12.84
N THR A 389 13.45 -19.98 -12.47
CA THR A 389 14.85 -19.77 -12.81
C THR A 389 15.75 -20.39 -11.75
N ASN A 390 16.66 -21.27 -12.16
CA ASN A 390 17.68 -21.78 -11.24
C ASN A 390 19.00 -21.07 -11.56
N GLU A 391 19.59 -20.42 -10.56
CA GLU A 391 20.98 -19.97 -10.64
C GLU A 391 21.87 -21.20 -10.44
N THR A 392 22.46 -21.70 -11.51
CA THR A 392 23.47 -22.76 -11.40
C THR A 392 24.83 -22.12 -11.19
N GLU A 393 25.43 -22.32 -10.01
CA GLU A 393 26.85 -22.04 -9.80
C GLU A 393 27.69 -22.98 -10.67
N ASN A 394 27.98 -22.56 -11.90
CA ASN A 394 29.05 -23.18 -12.67
C ASN A 394 30.38 -22.63 -12.18
N LYS A 395 31.22 -23.53 -11.63
CA LYS A 395 32.62 -23.28 -11.21
C LYS A 395 33.55 -22.71 -12.31
N ASN A 396 33.03 -22.44 -13.50
CA ASN A 396 33.71 -21.88 -14.65
C ASN A 396 33.03 -20.58 -15.11
N HIS A 397 33.02 -19.53 -14.28
CA HIS A 397 32.72 -18.11 -14.58
C HIS A 397 31.95 -17.81 -15.89
N THR A 398 30.81 -18.46 -16.08
CA THR A 398 29.83 -18.16 -17.12
C THR A 398 28.47 -18.36 -16.46
N GLU A 399 27.98 -17.28 -15.87
CA GLU A 399 26.62 -17.20 -15.34
C GLU A 399 25.64 -17.40 -16.50
N LYS A 400 25.02 -18.58 -16.55
CA LYS A 400 23.85 -18.85 -17.39
C LYS A 400 22.72 -19.28 -16.47
N SER A 401 21.78 -18.38 -16.23
CA SER A 401 20.51 -18.70 -15.58
C SER A 401 19.74 -19.68 -16.46
N GLU A 402 19.45 -20.88 -15.95
CA GLU A 402 18.69 -21.89 -16.70
C GLU A 402 17.22 -21.83 -16.30
N ILE A 403 16.32 -21.71 -17.28
CA ILE A 403 14.86 -21.67 -17.07
C ILE A 403 14.35 -23.11 -17.04
N ASN A 404 13.74 -23.52 -15.93
CA ASN A 404 13.16 -24.83 -15.77
C ASN A 404 11.63 -24.78 -15.64
N VAL A 405 10.94 -25.80 -16.14
CA VAL A 405 9.49 -25.93 -15.99
C VAL A 405 9.22 -26.70 -14.70
N TRP A 406 8.72 -26.00 -13.69
CA TRP A 406 8.39 -26.61 -12.39
C TRP A 406 7.09 -27.41 -12.44
N GLY A 407 6.09 -26.88 -13.16
CA GLY A 407 4.77 -27.46 -13.26
C GLY A 407 3.92 -26.77 -14.32
N LEU A 408 2.65 -27.14 -14.38
CA LEU A 408 1.65 -26.53 -15.23
C LEU A 408 0.49 -26.04 -14.35
N LEU A 409 0.06 -24.81 -14.61
CA LEU A 409 -1.20 -24.29 -14.11
C LEU A 409 -2.27 -24.59 -15.16
N ILE A 410 -3.26 -25.39 -14.77
CA ILE A 410 -4.24 -25.94 -15.70
C ILE A 410 -5.65 -25.53 -15.28
N ALA A 411 -6.39 -24.92 -16.22
CA ALA A 411 -7.80 -24.59 -16.06
C ALA A 411 -8.63 -25.48 -16.99
N HIS A 412 -9.63 -26.16 -16.43
CA HIS A 412 -10.54 -27.06 -17.12
C HIS A 412 -11.98 -26.53 -17.09
N HIS A 413 -12.65 -26.71 -18.23
CA HIS A 413 -14.09 -26.62 -18.33
C HIS A 413 -14.62 -28.01 -18.72
N CYS A 414 -15.46 -28.58 -17.87
CA CYS A 414 -15.85 -29.98 -17.89
C CYS A 414 -17.31 -30.18 -18.34
N ARG A 415 -18.16 -29.15 -18.18
CA ARG A 415 -19.58 -29.23 -18.52
C ARG A 415 -19.85 -29.06 -20.00
N GLU A 416 -19.22 -28.06 -20.62
CA GLU A 416 -19.42 -27.69 -22.02
C GLU A 416 -18.13 -27.22 -22.70
N ASN A 417 -18.19 -27.04 -24.02
CA ASN A 417 -17.08 -26.44 -24.77
C ASN A 417 -17.02 -24.95 -24.45
N ARG A 418 -15.82 -24.37 -24.38
CA ARG A 418 -15.63 -22.97 -24.01
C ARG A 418 -14.62 -22.31 -24.94
N GLU A 419 -15.01 -21.20 -25.54
CA GLU A 419 -14.06 -20.31 -26.20
C GLU A 419 -13.40 -19.41 -25.15
N TRP A 420 -12.07 -19.39 -25.13
CA TRP A 420 -11.28 -18.62 -24.17
C TRP A 420 -10.93 -17.25 -24.73
N GLU A 421 -11.15 -16.17 -23.97
CA GLU A 421 -10.79 -14.81 -24.39
C GLU A 421 -9.27 -14.58 -24.30
N ILE A 422 -8.73 -13.72 -25.18
CA ILE A 422 -7.30 -13.33 -25.14
C ILE A 422 -6.94 -12.70 -23.77
N SER A 423 -7.88 -11.94 -23.20
CA SER A 423 -7.77 -11.31 -21.88
C SER A 423 -7.59 -12.33 -20.75
N GLU A 424 -8.31 -13.46 -20.79
CA GLU A 424 -8.22 -14.57 -19.84
C GLU A 424 -6.87 -15.27 -19.94
N THR A 425 -6.36 -15.42 -21.16
CA THR A 425 -5.06 -16.07 -21.42
C THR A 425 -3.88 -15.23 -20.94
N ASP A 426 -3.91 -13.91 -21.15
CA ASP A 426 -2.85 -13.01 -20.66
C ASP A 426 -2.85 -12.94 -19.14
N LEU A 427 -4.04 -12.93 -18.53
CA LEU A 427 -4.19 -12.96 -17.09
C LEU A 427 -3.62 -14.25 -16.49
N LEU A 428 -4.01 -15.42 -17.01
CA LEU A 428 -3.51 -16.68 -16.51
C LEU A 428 -1.99 -16.80 -16.68
N ARG A 429 -1.41 -16.18 -17.73
CA ARG A 429 0.04 -16.06 -17.92
C ARG A 429 0.70 -15.24 -16.82
N ARG A 430 0.14 -14.08 -16.48
CA ARG A 430 0.64 -13.24 -15.38
C ARG A 430 0.54 -13.99 -14.04
N LEU A 431 -0.57 -14.67 -13.78
CA LEU A 431 -0.76 -15.45 -12.55
C LEU A 431 0.21 -16.64 -12.48
N ALA A 432 0.44 -17.35 -13.59
CA ALA A 432 1.43 -18.43 -13.64
C ALA A 432 2.85 -17.92 -13.34
N ALA A 433 3.23 -16.75 -13.86
CA ALA A 433 4.51 -16.12 -13.56
C ALA A 433 4.62 -15.70 -12.08
N GLN A 434 3.59 -15.08 -11.52
CA GLN A 434 3.56 -14.68 -10.10
C GLN A 434 3.57 -15.90 -9.17
N THR A 435 2.84 -16.95 -9.53
CA THR A 435 2.86 -18.24 -8.83
C THR A 435 4.26 -18.84 -8.86
N ALA A 436 4.96 -18.76 -9.99
CA ALA A 436 6.33 -19.27 -10.10
C ALA A 436 7.30 -18.53 -9.16
N ILE A 437 7.18 -17.19 -9.07
CA ILE A 437 7.95 -16.38 -8.11
C ILE A 437 7.63 -16.79 -6.68
N ALA A 438 6.34 -16.92 -6.33
CA ALA A 438 5.92 -17.32 -4.99
C ALA A 438 6.41 -18.74 -4.62
N ILE A 439 6.34 -19.68 -5.56
CA ILE A 439 6.90 -21.02 -5.38
C ILE A 439 8.41 -20.95 -5.19
N GLN A 440 9.14 -20.18 -5.99
CA GLN A 440 10.58 -20.03 -5.87
C GLN A 440 10.96 -19.43 -4.50
N GLN A 441 10.22 -18.43 -4.03
CA GLN A 441 10.41 -17.86 -2.69
C GLN A 441 10.13 -18.88 -1.58
N ALA A 442 9.03 -19.64 -1.68
CA ALA A 442 8.70 -20.69 -0.73
C ALA A 442 9.73 -21.82 -0.73
N GLN A 443 10.20 -22.24 -1.90
CA GLN A 443 11.24 -23.26 -2.05
C GLN A 443 12.58 -22.77 -1.51
N LEU A 444 12.96 -21.51 -1.78
CA LEU A 444 14.17 -20.92 -1.23
C LEU A 444 14.06 -20.81 0.29
N TYR A 445 12.91 -20.43 0.82
CA TYR A 445 12.66 -20.38 2.25
C TYR A 445 12.76 -21.78 2.87
N GLN A 446 12.10 -22.78 2.29
CA GLN A 446 12.21 -24.18 2.72
C GLN A 446 13.63 -24.72 2.59
N TYR A 447 14.37 -24.33 1.55
CA TYR A 447 15.77 -24.71 1.38
C TYR A 447 16.63 -24.09 2.49
N VAL A 448 16.50 -22.79 2.73
CA VAL A 448 17.19 -22.09 3.82
C VAL A 448 16.79 -22.67 5.17
N GLU A 449 15.52 -23.01 5.38
CA GLU A 449 15.04 -23.66 6.59
C GLU A 449 15.64 -25.05 6.75
N SER A 450 15.67 -25.86 5.68
CA SER A 450 16.30 -27.18 5.66
C SER A 450 17.80 -27.11 5.88
N LEU A 451 18.48 -26.11 5.30
CA LEU A 451 19.91 -25.87 5.49
C LEU A 451 20.17 -25.36 6.90
N ASN A 452 19.30 -24.52 7.45
CA ASN A 452 19.37 -24.10 8.85
C ASN A 452 19.13 -25.30 9.76
N GLN A 453 18.24 -26.22 9.39
CA GLN A 453 17.98 -27.44 10.15
C GLN A 453 19.14 -28.42 10.04
N GLU A 454 19.71 -28.63 8.86
CA GLU A 454 20.93 -29.42 8.66
C GLU A 454 22.12 -28.77 9.37
N LEU A 455 22.25 -27.44 9.32
CA LEU A 455 23.25 -26.69 10.08
C LEU A 455 22.99 -26.82 11.57
N THR A 456 21.73 -26.89 12.01
CA THR A 456 21.36 -27.12 13.41
C THR A 456 21.67 -28.55 13.82
N ASP A 457 21.42 -29.54 12.97
CA ASP A 457 21.72 -30.96 13.19
C ASP A 457 23.23 -31.23 13.13
N ASN A 458 23.95 -30.57 12.22
CA ASN A 458 25.40 -30.54 12.14
C ASN A 458 25.98 -29.79 13.33
N ASN A 459 25.38 -28.67 13.76
CA ASN A 459 25.74 -28.01 15.00
C ASN A 459 25.41 -28.89 16.20
N LEU A 460 24.36 -29.72 16.16
CA LEU A 460 24.01 -30.67 17.22
C LEU A 460 25.01 -31.83 17.24
N SER A 461 25.39 -32.36 16.07
CA SER A 461 26.40 -33.40 15.90
C SER A 461 27.79 -32.89 16.26
N LEU A 462 28.16 -31.68 15.84
CA LEU A 462 29.36 -30.98 16.27
C LEU A 462 29.26 -30.63 17.73
N GLN A 463 28.11 -30.28 18.28
CA GLN A 463 27.93 -30.10 19.72
C GLN A 463 28.04 -31.44 20.44
N GLN A 464 27.63 -32.56 19.85
CA GLN A 464 27.82 -33.90 20.39
C GLN A 464 29.28 -34.31 20.33
N GLU A 465 29.98 -34.08 19.22
CA GLU A 465 31.42 -34.33 19.06
C GLU A 465 32.23 -33.37 19.95
N ILE A 466 31.86 -32.10 20.04
CA ILE A 466 32.37 -31.12 21.02
C ILE A 466 31.99 -31.56 22.42
N THR A 467 30.87 -32.23 22.66
CA THR A 467 30.49 -32.73 24.00
C THR A 467 31.27 -33.99 24.34
N GLU A 468 31.53 -34.89 23.41
CA GLU A 468 32.38 -36.07 23.56
C GLU A 468 33.83 -35.66 23.72
N ARG A 469 34.29 -34.71 22.92
CA ARG A 469 35.58 -34.06 23.06
C ARG A 469 35.65 -33.25 24.33
N LYS A 470 34.61 -32.50 24.73
CA LYS A 470 34.52 -31.84 26.04
C LYS A 470 34.41 -32.85 27.16
N ARG A 471 33.90 -34.08 26.95
CA ARG A 471 33.88 -35.16 27.95
C ARG A 471 35.24 -35.84 28.04
N ALA A 472 35.97 -36.00 26.94
CA ALA A 472 37.33 -36.50 26.91
C ALA A 472 38.30 -35.45 27.48
N GLU A 473 38.15 -34.19 27.07
CA GLU A 473 38.84 -33.02 27.61
C GLU A 473 38.39 -32.76 29.03
N ALA A 474 37.13 -32.94 29.44
CA ALA A 474 36.71 -32.86 30.83
C ALA A 474 37.17 -34.07 31.61
N LYS A 475 37.35 -35.25 31.03
CA LYS A 475 37.97 -36.40 31.70
C LYS A 475 39.45 -36.14 31.91
N ILE A 476 40.16 -35.63 30.91
CA ILE A 476 41.57 -35.26 30.99
C ILE A 476 41.74 -34.03 31.90
N ARG A 477 40.89 -33.02 31.79
CA ARG A 477 40.86 -31.81 32.61
C ARG A 477 40.45 -32.14 34.03
N PHE A 478 39.45 -32.98 34.26
CA PHE A 478 39.09 -33.48 35.58
C PHE A 478 40.23 -34.30 36.14
N LEU A 479 40.89 -35.17 35.37
CA LEU A 479 42.07 -35.87 35.85
C LEU A 479 43.22 -34.90 36.17
N LEU A 480 43.45 -33.85 35.36
CA LEU A 480 44.45 -32.81 35.60
C LEU A 480 44.07 -31.89 36.77
N GLU A 481 42.80 -31.52 36.93
CA GLU A 481 42.22 -30.66 37.95
C GLU A 481 42.10 -31.41 39.26
N THR A 482 41.63 -32.65 39.29
CA THR A 482 41.71 -33.50 40.47
C THR A 482 43.17 -33.81 40.78
N THR A 483 44.05 -34.01 39.81
CA THR A 483 45.49 -34.14 40.08
C THR A 483 46.10 -32.86 40.66
N GLN A 484 45.74 -31.69 40.14
CA GLN A 484 46.19 -30.39 40.61
C GLN A 484 45.53 -29.98 41.92
N SER A 485 44.26 -30.27 42.13
CA SER A 485 43.47 -29.99 43.33
C SER A 485 43.74 -31.00 44.42
N ILE A 486 44.10 -32.23 44.07
CA ILE A 486 44.82 -33.10 44.99
C ILE A 486 46.14 -32.41 45.21
N ASN A 487 47.06 -32.17 44.27
CA ASN A 487 48.34 -31.48 44.50
C ASN A 487 48.31 -30.08 45.17
N ASN A 488 47.15 -29.43 45.25
CA ASN A 488 46.90 -28.14 45.88
C ASN A 488 45.92 -28.22 47.04
N ALA A 489 45.27 -29.36 47.31
CA ALA A 489 44.48 -29.59 48.53
C ALA A 489 45.37 -29.24 49.69
N ASP A 490 44.81 -28.95 50.84
CA ASP A 490 45.70 -28.85 51.94
C ASP A 490 46.17 -30.33 52.22
N ASN A 491 45.35 -31.39 52.46
CA ASN A 491 45.66 -32.67 53.21
C ASN A 491 44.91 -33.81 52.57
N PHE A 492 45.29 -34.98 53.02
CA PHE A 492 44.61 -36.25 52.85
C PHE A 492 43.09 -36.25 52.97
N HIS A 493 42.51 -35.70 54.03
CA HIS A 493 41.09 -35.87 54.35
C HIS A 493 40.23 -34.98 53.45
N SER A 494 40.70 -33.77 53.16
CA SER A 494 40.12 -32.92 52.13
C SER A 494 40.39 -33.48 50.74
N ALA A 495 41.57 -34.04 50.46
CA ALA A 495 41.83 -34.71 49.19
C ALA A 495 40.89 -35.91 48.97
N LEU A 496 40.59 -36.69 50.02
CA LEU A 496 39.63 -37.79 49.96
C LEU A 496 38.18 -37.31 49.87
N THR A 497 37.83 -36.22 50.54
CA THR A 497 36.49 -35.61 50.43
C THR A 497 36.28 -35.02 49.04
N ILE A 498 37.30 -34.35 48.48
CA ILE A 498 37.33 -33.89 47.10
C ILE A 498 37.16 -35.09 46.17
N ILE A 499 37.88 -36.20 46.38
CA ILE A 499 37.71 -37.40 45.53
C ILE A 499 36.32 -38.00 45.66
N LEU A 500 35.80 -38.18 46.88
CA LEU A 500 34.47 -38.73 47.12
C LEU A 500 33.40 -37.88 46.48
N GLN A 501 33.42 -36.58 46.72
CA GLN A 501 32.47 -35.64 46.14
C GLN A 501 32.64 -35.57 44.63
N SER A 502 33.87 -35.40 44.13
CA SER A 502 34.14 -35.34 42.70
C SER A 502 33.73 -36.63 41.99
N CYS A 503 33.92 -37.80 42.61
CA CYS A 503 33.42 -39.07 42.09
C CYS A 503 31.88 -39.15 42.18
N CYS A 504 31.27 -38.83 43.33
CA CYS A 504 29.81 -38.84 43.55
C CYS A 504 29.06 -37.94 42.58
N GLN A 505 29.61 -36.75 42.31
CA GLN A 505 29.08 -35.83 41.33
C GLN A 505 29.34 -36.29 39.90
N LEU A 506 30.53 -36.84 39.61
CA LEU A 506 30.86 -37.38 38.29
C LEU A 506 29.92 -38.54 37.91
N ILE A 507 29.46 -39.32 38.89
CA ILE A 507 28.60 -40.50 38.68
C ILE A 507 27.12 -40.30 39.01
N ASP A 508 26.77 -39.17 39.63
CA ASP A 508 25.42 -38.77 40.07
C ASP A 508 24.77 -39.74 41.07
N TRP A 509 25.43 -39.94 42.20
CA TRP A 509 24.96 -40.84 43.26
C TRP A 509 24.56 -40.07 44.50
N ASP A 510 23.65 -40.63 45.31
CA ASP A 510 23.01 -39.89 46.39
C ASP A 510 24.02 -39.53 47.46
N PHE A 511 24.87 -40.47 47.91
CA PHE A 511 25.99 -40.19 48.80
C PHE A 511 27.18 -41.10 48.61
N SER A 512 28.31 -40.75 49.20
CA SER A 512 29.48 -41.62 49.29
C SER A 512 30.21 -41.50 50.61
N GLU A 513 30.98 -42.53 50.92
CA GLU A 513 31.72 -42.69 52.15
C GLU A 513 33.12 -43.22 51.81
N ALA A 514 34.14 -42.58 52.36
CA ALA A 514 35.52 -43.06 52.32
C ALA A 514 35.84 -43.68 53.66
N TRP A 515 36.38 -44.87 53.56
CA TRP A 515 36.83 -45.68 54.67
C TRP A 515 38.33 -45.82 54.55
N ILE A 516 39.07 -45.41 55.58
CA ILE A 516 40.53 -45.47 55.58
C ILE A 516 41.02 -46.56 56.54
N PRO A 517 42.08 -47.30 56.20
CA PRO A 517 42.63 -48.30 57.10
C PRO A 517 43.36 -47.62 58.25
N ASN A 518 42.96 -47.95 59.48
CA ASN A 518 43.66 -47.52 60.68
C ASN A 518 44.92 -48.38 60.88
N GLN A 519 46.08 -47.71 60.98
CA GLN A 519 47.40 -48.34 60.96
C GLN A 519 47.70 -49.23 62.18
N ASN A 520 46.96 -49.08 63.29
CA ASN A 520 47.19 -49.83 64.53
C ASN A 520 46.24 -51.02 64.71
N THR A 521 45.03 -50.93 64.16
CA THR A 521 43.94 -51.89 64.40
C THR A 521 43.68 -52.80 63.19
N ASN A 522 44.23 -52.46 62.01
CA ASN A 522 44.03 -53.17 60.74
C ASN A 522 42.55 -53.35 60.34
N MET A 523 41.75 -52.34 60.70
CA MET A 523 40.32 -52.21 60.46
C MET A 523 40.07 -50.93 59.65
N LEU A 524 39.00 -50.92 58.86
CA LEU A 524 38.56 -49.72 58.16
C LEU A 524 37.74 -48.85 59.10
N GLU A 525 38.05 -47.55 59.10
CA GLU A 525 37.37 -46.53 59.89
C GLU A 525 36.85 -45.44 58.97
N TYR A 526 35.74 -44.84 59.38
CA TYR A 526 35.11 -43.77 58.63
C TYR A 526 36.04 -42.56 58.58
N SER A 527 36.41 -42.12 57.38
CA SER A 527 37.23 -40.92 57.19
C SER A 527 36.32 -39.71 56.99
N GLN A 528 35.64 -39.72 55.86
CA GLN A 528 34.75 -38.67 55.43
C GLN A 528 33.70 -39.27 54.52
N GLY A 529 32.57 -38.60 54.39
CA GLY A 529 31.49 -39.05 53.55
C GLY A 529 30.68 -37.86 53.10
N TRP A 530 30.36 -37.87 51.83
CA TRP A 530 29.55 -36.87 51.20
C TRP A 530 28.12 -37.40 51.17
N TYR A 531 27.20 -36.87 51.97
CA TYR A 531 25.79 -37.29 51.98
C TYR A 531 24.88 -36.14 51.59
N PRO A 532 23.74 -36.41 50.93
CA PRO A 532 22.77 -35.39 50.70
C PRO A 532 22.15 -35.12 52.05
N GLN A 533 21.76 -33.88 52.18
CA GLN A 533 21.11 -33.38 53.36
C GLN A 533 19.69 -33.96 53.35
N GLU A 534 19.54 -35.13 53.93
CA GLU A 534 18.24 -35.74 54.12
C GLU A 534 18.10 -36.27 55.53
N PRO A 535 16.89 -36.17 56.11
CA PRO A 535 16.59 -36.66 57.45
C PRO A 535 16.64 -38.18 57.48
N ASP A 536 16.18 -38.77 56.38
CA ASP A 536 16.10 -40.21 56.24
C ASP A 536 17.52 -40.78 56.29
N LEU A 537 18.53 -40.17 55.65
CA LEU A 537 19.92 -40.64 55.71
C LEU A 537 20.66 -40.22 56.96
N PHE A 538 20.01 -39.44 57.80
CA PHE A 538 20.65 -38.89 58.97
C PHE A 538 21.01 -40.00 59.94
N GLU A 539 20.06 -40.90 60.23
CA GLU A 539 20.33 -42.14 60.95
C GLU A 539 21.49 -42.89 60.25
N PHE A 540 21.44 -43.02 58.93
CA PHE A 540 22.45 -43.76 58.16
C PHE A 540 23.87 -43.19 58.35
N ARG A 541 24.07 -41.91 58.04
CA ARG A 541 25.33 -41.16 58.23
C ARG A 541 25.79 -41.19 59.67
N TYR A 542 24.84 -40.99 60.59
CA TYR A 542 25.11 -40.90 62.02
C TYR A 542 25.76 -42.18 62.55
N TRP A 543 25.28 -43.33 62.08
CA TRP A 543 25.87 -44.61 62.45
C TRP A 543 27.05 -45.00 61.58
N SER A 544 27.08 -44.69 60.28
CA SER A 544 28.25 -44.91 59.42
C SER A 544 29.51 -44.26 60.01
N MET A 545 29.41 -43.04 60.54
CA MET A 545 30.54 -42.37 61.22
C MET A 545 31.09 -43.11 62.45
N LYS A 546 30.35 -44.11 62.97
CA LYS A 546 30.71 -44.90 64.17
C LYS A 546 31.02 -46.36 63.88
N LEU A 547 30.88 -46.80 62.63
CA LEU A 547 31.16 -48.17 62.23
C LEU A 547 32.64 -48.38 61.94
N THR A 548 33.12 -49.60 62.18
CA THR A 548 34.45 -50.06 61.78
C THR A 548 34.34 -51.44 61.17
N PHE A 549 35.03 -51.67 60.05
CA PHE A 549 34.89 -52.91 59.29
C PHE A 549 36.17 -53.74 59.30
N SER A 550 36.04 -55.01 59.70
CA SER A 550 37.08 -56.04 59.56
C SER A 550 37.06 -56.61 58.15
N HIS A 551 38.13 -57.29 57.78
CA HIS A 551 38.21 -58.03 56.52
C HIS A 551 36.98 -58.95 56.33
N ASN A 552 36.40 -58.93 55.13
CA ASN A 552 35.18 -59.65 54.72
C ASN A 552 33.88 -59.31 55.47
N ASN A 553 33.86 -58.26 56.30
CA ASN A 553 32.65 -57.84 57.03
C ASN A 553 32.08 -56.54 56.45
N GLY A 554 30.79 -56.57 56.07
CA GLY A 554 30.12 -55.49 55.34
C GLY A 554 30.75 -55.22 53.95
N LEU A 555 30.06 -54.45 53.12
CA LEU A 555 30.54 -54.06 51.79
C LEU A 555 31.97 -53.46 51.80
N PRO A 556 32.33 -52.50 52.70
CA PRO A 556 33.71 -51.99 52.78
C PRO A 556 34.76 -53.06 53.09
N GLY A 557 34.47 -53.98 54.03
CA GLY A 557 35.43 -55.01 54.47
C GLY A 557 35.65 -56.11 53.44
N ARG A 558 34.65 -56.43 52.60
CA ARG A 558 34.79 -57.38 51.47
C ARG A 558 35.65 -56.80 50.36
N ILE A 559 35.46 -55.53 50.02
CA ILE A 559 36.29 -54.82 49.04
C ILE A 559 37.73 -54.70 49.57
N PHE A 560 37.91 -54.46 50.87
CA PHE A 560 39.23 -54.41 51.52
C PHE A 560 40.01 -55.74 51.45
N ALA A 561 39.33 -56.88 51.61
CA ALA A 561 39.96 -58.21 51.58
C ALA A 561 40.17 -58.78 50.17
N SER A 562 39.25 -58.51 49.25
CA SER A 562 39.30 -59.01 47.86
C SER A 562 40.03 -58.09 46.89
N GLN A 563 40.20 -56.81 47.25
CA GLN A 563 40.84 -55.75 46.46
C GLN A 563 40.22 -55.52 45.08
N LYS A 564 38.92 -55.82 44.91
CA LYS A 564 38.16 -55.62 43.67
C LYS A 564 36.92 -54.76 43.91
N SER A 565 36.46 -54.05 42.89
CA SER A 565 35.24 -53.24 42.95
C SER A 565 33.99 -54.11 43.01
N GLU A 566 32.94 -53.62 43.68
CA GLU A 566 31.72 -54.40 43.94
C GLU A 566 30.47 -53.52 43.80
N TRP A 567 29.47 -54.00 43.03
CA TRP A 567 28.15 -53.34 42.84
C TRP A 567 27.07 -54.14 43.54
N VAL A 568 26.30 -53.48 44.39
CA VAL A 568 25.19 -54.03 45.17
C VAL A 568 23.90 -53.37 44.71
N ALA A 569 23.01 -54.17 44.12
CA ALA A 569 21.78 -53.67 43.52
C ALA A 569 20.71 -53.29 44.57
N ASP A 570 20.57 -54.06 45.67
CA ASP A 570 19.65 -53.77 46.80
C ASP A 570 20.36 -53.88 48.18
N PHE A 571 20.80 -52.75 48.71
CA PHE A 571 21.60 -52.55 49.92
C PHE A 571 20.76 -52.60 51.21
N SER A 572 19.42 -52.52 51.12
CA SER A 572 18.52 -52.58 52.29
C SER A 572 18.52 -53.94 53.02
N THR A 573 18.99 -55.01 52.35
CA THR A 573 19.07 -56.37 52.91
C THR A 573 20.35 -56.64 53.73
N GLU A 574 21.40 -55.84 53.54
CA GLU A 574 22.70 -56.04 54.20
C GLU A 574 22.86 -55.24 55.51
N SER A 575 21.92 -54.33 55.84
CA SER A 575 22.01 -53.50 57.05
C SER A 575 20.62 -53.10 57.59
N THR A 576 20.37 -53.33 58.88
CA THR A 576 19.16 -52.84 59.59
C THR A 576 19.06 -51.32 59.56
N LEU A 577 20.19 -50.64 59.36
CA LEU A 577 20.29 -49.20 59.29
C LEU A 577 19.98 -48.64 57.89
N ALA A 578 20.26 -49.40 56.83
CA ALA A 578 19.87 -49.06 55.47
C ALA A 578 18.35 -49.17 55.28
N ALA A 579 17.70 -50.00 56.11
CA ALA A 579 16.26 -50.19 56.14
C ALA A 579 15.51 -49.06 56.86
N THR A 580 16.09 -48.44 57.92
CA THR A 580 15.50 -47.27 58.59
C THR A 580 15.62 -45.97 57.80
N THR A 581 16.30 -45.98 56.64
CA THR A 581 16.74 -44.77 55.91
C THR A 581 16.51 -44.79 54.38
N ASP A 582 15.73 -45.76 53.88
CA ASP A 582 15.27 -45.90 52.47
C ASP A 582 16.38 -46.12 51.40
N LEU A 583 17.43 -46.88 51.74
CA LEU A 583 18.61 -47.11 50.88
C LEU A 583 18.51 -48.33 49.97
N LYS A 584 18.95 -48.20 48.71
CA LYS A 584 18.75 -49.26 47.70
C LYS A 584 20.00 -49.68 46.92
N THR A 585 20.83 -48.83 46.31
CA THR A 585 22.01 -49.30 45.57
C THR A 585 23.30 -48.90 46.28
N ALA A 586 24.35 -49.73 46.22
CA ALA A 586 25.70 -49.34 46.65
C ALA A 586 26.77 -49.78 45.63
N PHE A 587 27.83 -49.01 45.45
CA PHE A 587 28.98 -49.34 44.61
C PHE A 587 30.25 -48.95 45.34
N GLY A 588 31.20 -49.88 45.48
CA GLY A 588 32.46 -49.59 46.14
C GLY A 588 33.68 -49.88 45.27
N VAL A 589 34.71 -49.05 45.44
CA VAL A 589 35.98 -49.12 44.70
C VAL A 589 37.15 -48.92 45.66
N PRO A 590 38.17 -49.81 45.62
CA PRO A 590 39.37 -49.65 46.41
C PRO A 590 40.37 -48.70 45.72
N ILE A 591 41.01 -47.82 46.50
CA ILE A 591 42.20 -47.09 46.07
C ILE A 591 43.42 -47.92 46.48
N ILE A 592 44.11 -48.49 45.49
CA ILE A 592 45.22 -49.42 45.68
C ILE A 592 46.51 -48.81 45.14
N VAL A 593 47.55 -48.84 45.97
CA VAL A 593 48.91 -48.48 45.58
C VAL A 593 49.84 -49.57 46.09
N GLU A 594 50.65 -50.15 45.19
CA GLU A 594 51.61 -51.23 45.52
C GLU A 594 50.98 -52.41 46.28
N ASN A 595 49.80 -52.87 45.84
CA ASN A 595 49.00 -53.93 46.48
C ASN A 595 48.50 -53.61 47.91
N LYS A 596 48.60 -52.35 48.36
CA LYS A 596 48.06 -51.87 49.64
C LYS A 596 46.87 -50.93 49.41
N VAL A 597 45.80 -51.13 50.18
CA VAL A 597 44.60 -50.28 50.11
C VAL A 597 44.81 -49.04 50.97
N LEU A 598 44.70 -47.84 50.38
CA LEU A 598 44.83 -46.55 51.06
C LEU A 598 43.49 -46.00 51.54
N ALA A 599 42.42 -46.28 50.79
CA ALA A 599 41.05 -45.98 51.15
C ALA A 599 40.10 -46.89 50.36
N VAL A 600 38.91 -47.13 50.90
CA VAL A 600 37.80 -47.80 50.23
C VAL A 600 36.68 -46.79 50.11
N LEU A 601 36.32 -46.45 48.88
CA LEU A 601 35.24 -45.52 48.61
C LEU A 601 33.97 -46.32 48.34
N ILE A 602 32.85 -45.90 48.90
CA ILE A 602 31.54 -46.52 48.70
C ILE A 602 30.53 -45.46 48.40
N PHE A 603 29.82 -45.64 47.31
CA PHE A 603 28.79 -44.79 46.79
C PHE A 603 27.46 -45.47 47.06
N PHE A 604 26.44 -44.72 47.47
CA PHE A 604 25.12 -45.22 47.83
C PHE A 604 24.05 -44.43 47.09
N ASN A 605 22.94 -45.11 46.78
CA ASN A 605 21.78 -44.56 46.13
C ASN A 605 20.51 -45.09 46.83
N LYS A 606 19.56 -44.22 47.14
CA LYS A 606 18.24 -44.56 47.67
C LYS A 606 17.34 -45.19 46.63
N LYS A 607 17.69 -45.05 45.36
CA LYS A 607 16.96 -45.63 44.25
C LYS A 607 17.69 -46.86 43.75
N LEU A 608 16.91 -47.83 43.29
CA LEU A 608 17.41 -49.07 42.73
C LEU A 608 17.95 -48.77 41.32
N LEU A 609 19.25 -48.92 41.10
CA LEU A 609 19.93 -48.58 39.84
C LEU A 609 20.55 -49.83 39.18
N SER A 610 20.44 -49.92 37.85
CA SER A 610 21.07 -50.98 37.06
C SER A 610 22.56 -50.75 36.90
N ARG A 611 23.36 -51.82 36.98
CA ARG A 611 24.82 -51.77 36.80
C ARG A 611 25.19 -51.04 35.50
N LYS A 612 25.94 -49.94 35.61
CA LYS A 612 26.44 -49.12 34.48
C LYS A 612 27.95 -49.33 34.29
N PRO A 613 28.41 -50.19 33.34
CA PRO A 613 29.82 -50.55 33.19
C PRO A 613 30.75 -49.36 32.89
N HIS A 614 30.28 -48.38 32.13
CA HIS A 614 31.05 -47.16 31.81
C HIS A 614 31.35 -46.31 33.05
N VAL A 615 30.43 -46.27 34.02
CA VAL A 615 30.61 -45.53 35.29
C VAL A 615 31.62 -46.24 36.19
N MET A 616 31.55 -47.58 36.23
CA MET A 616 32.48 -48.39 37.01
C MET A 616 33.91 -48.30 36.46
N GLN A 617 34.09 -48.46 35.14
CA GLN A 617 35.41 -48.35 34.49
C GLN A 617 36.00 -46.94 34.62
N LEU A 618 35.16 -45.90 34.64
CA LEU A 618 35.58 -44.52 34.86
C LEU A 618 36.12 -44.33 36.29
N ILE A 619 35.38 -44.77 37.31
CA ILE A 619 35.79 -44.62 38.72
C ILE A 619 36.97 -45.53 39.07
N GLU A 620 37.06 -46.72 38.49
CA GLU A 620 38.23 -47.60 38.65
C GLU A 620 39.51 -46.98 38.07
N ALA A 621 39.43 -46.41 36.87
CA ALA A 621 40.55 -45.73 36.24
C ALA A 621 40.98 -44.48 37.03
N VAL A 622 40.01 -43.72 37.55
CA VAL A 622 40.25 -42.54 38.39
C VAL A 622 40.86 -42.94 39.73
N ALA A 623 40.31 -43.93 40.43
CA ALA A 623 40.84 -44.42 41.70
C ALA A 623 42.29 -44.92 41.58
N THR A 624 42.64 -45.56 40.46
CA THR A 624 44.00 -46.04 40.18
C THR A 624 44.98 -44.90 39.94
N GLN A 625 44.59 -43.87 39.17
CA GLN A 625 45.48 -42.72 38.88
C GLN A 625 45.63 -41.76 40.07
N LEU A 626 44.62 -41.65 40.92
CA LEU A 626 44.63 -40.75 42.06
C LEU A 626 45.34 -41.32 43.30
N GLY A 627 45.57 -42.64 43.34
CA GLY A 627 46.24 -43.31 44.46
C GLY A 627 47.63 -42.73 44.79
N SER A 628 48.45 -42.42 43.77
CA SER A 628 49.81 -41.88 43.96
C SER A 628 49.83 -40.42 44.42
N LEU A 629 48.77 -39.65 44.18
CA LEU A 629 48.68 -38.21 44.48
C LEU A 629 48.08 -37.93 45.86
N VAL A 630 47.09 -38.73 46.26
CA VAL A 630 46.49 -38.68 47.60
C VAL A 630 47.54 -38.97 48.68
N GLN A 631 48.45 -39.90 48.39
CA GLN A 631 49.61 -40.19 49.24
C GLN A 631 50.50 -38.96 49.47
N ARG A 632 50.65 -38.09 48.46
CA ARG A 632 51.46 -36.87 48.56
C ARG A 632 50.76 -35.78 49.38
N LYS A 633 49.44 -35.65 49.23
CA LYS A 633 48.69 -34.59 49.92
C LYS A 633 48.52 -34.77 51.40
N GLN A 634 48.48 -36.01 51.86
CA GLN A 634 48.48 -36.29 53.29
C GLN A 634 49.57 -35.58 54.07
N ALA A 635 50.66 -35.24 53.39
CA ALA A 635 51.77 -34.53 53.98
C ALA A 635 51.58 -32.99 54.12
N GLU A 636 50.60 -32.29 53.49
CA GLU A 636 50.61 -30.79 53.34
C GLU A 636 49.51 -29.95 54.12
N GLU A 637 48.24 -30.36 54.30
CA GLU A 637 47.12 -29.69 55.07
C GLU A 637 47.40 -29.33 56.45
N SER A 638 48.09 -30.25 57.10
CA SER A 638 48.32 -30.18 58.51
C SER A 638 49.00 -28.84 58.82
N LEU A 639 49.47 -28.13 57.78
CA LEU A 639 50.09 -26.83 57.81
C LEU A 639 49.28 -25.60 57.26
N ARG A 640 48.28 -25.69 56.35
CA ARG A 640 47.74 -24.51 55.57
C ARG A 640 46.33 -23.99 55.95
N ILE A 641 45.42 -24.81 56.47
CA ILE A 641 44.00 -24.44 56.63
C ILE A 641 43.68 -23.31 57.63
N ALA A 642 44.55 -23.01 58.59
CA ALA A 642 44.19 -22.12 59.69
C ALA A 642 44.15 -20.62 59.32
N GLU A 643 44.81 -20.19 58.24
CA GLU A 643 45.17 -18.76 58.09
C GLU A 643 44.47 -18.01 56.94
N GLN A 644 43.94 -18.70 55.91
CA GLN A 644 43.58 -18.06 54.63
C GLN A 644 42.07 -17.78 54.42
N LEU A 645 41.19 -18.53 55.11
CA LEU A 645 39.73 -18.50 54.90
C LEU A 645 39.04 -17.17 55.29
N TYR A 646 39.66 -16.36 56.15
CA TYR A 646 39.08 -15.12 56.67
C TYR A 646 39.24 -13.92 55.71
N HIS A 647 40.26 -13.93 54.85
CA HIS A 647 40.65 -12.75 54.08
C HIS A 647 40.04 -12.72 52.66
N GLU A 648 39.80 -13.87 52.02
CA GLU A 648 39.34 -13.94 50.61
C GLU A 648 37.82 -13.70 50.41
N ILE A 649 36.97 -14.00 51.41
CA ILE A 649 35.50 -13.88 51.29
C ILE A 649 35.06 -12.41 51.17
N VAL A 650 35.75 -11.47 51.82
CA VAL A 650 35.37 -10.05 51.85
C VAL A 650 35.85 -9.30 50.59
N GLU A 651 37.03 -9.64 50.08
CA GLU A 651 37.67 -8.93 48.96
C GLU A 651 37.11 -9.32 47.58
N ASN A 652 36.61 -10.55 47.41
CA ASN A 652 36.09 -11.04 46.11
C ASN A 652 34.56 -10.90 45.93
N ALA A 653 33.86 -10.25 46.87
CA ALA A 653 32.43 -10.03 46.72
C ALA A 653 32.14 -9.11 45.53
N VAL A 654 31.21 -9.53 44.66
CA VAL A 654 30.79 -8.78 43.46
C VAL A 654 30.05 -7.50 43.84
N ASP A 655 29.29 -7.54 44.93
CA ASP A 655 28.66 -6.37 45.52
C ASP A 655 29.65 -5.57 46.38
N GLY A 656 29.45 -4.26 46.40
CA GLY A 656 30.18 -3.38 47.29
C GLY A 656 29.79 -3.65 48.74
N ILE A 657 30.67 -4.26 49.53
CA ILE A 657 30.47 -4.46 50.97
C ILE A 657 31.04 -3.25 51.70
N PHE A 658 30.26 -2.71 52.63
CA PHE A 658 30.69 -1.54 53.40
C PHE A 658 30.23 -1.59 54.84
N GLN A 659 30.92 -0.78 55.64
CA GLN A 659 30.48 -0.37 56.97
C GLN A 659 30.51 1.15 57.06
N THR A 660 29.47 1.76 57.62
CA THR A 660 29.34 3.22 57.75
C THR A 660 28.88 3.65 59.13
N THR A 661 29.28 4.85 59.55
CA THR A 661 28.80 5.46 60.78
C THR A 661 27.35 5.96 60.63
N PRO A 662 26.60 6.09 61.74
CA PRO A 662 25.25 6.66 61.70
C PRO A 662 25.17 8.09 61.16
N SER A 663 26.28 8.85 61.23
CA SER A 663 26.41 10.20 60.68
C SER A 663 26.73 10.23 59.18
N GLY A 664 26.90 9.08 58.52
CA GLY A 664 27.10 8.98 57.07
C GLY A 664 28.56 9.04 56.59
N ARG A 665 29.50 8.38 57.30
CA ARG A 665 30.91 8.20 56.85
C ARG A 665 31.28 6.73 56.71
N PHE A 666 32.15 6.37 55.76
CA PHE A 666 32.64 5.01 55.62
C PHE A 666 33.69 4.65 56.69
N ILE A 667 33.62 3.41 57.18
CA ILE A 667 34.55 2.79 58.14
C ILE A 667 35.42 1.76 57.42
N SER A 668 34.78 0.92 56.61
CA SER A 668 35.43 -0.08 55.76
C SER A 668 34.64 -0.21 54.46
N ALA A 669 35.33 -0.53 53.38
CA ALA A 669 34.77 -0.83 52.09
C ALA A 669 35.65 -1.87 51.40
N ASN A 670 35.05 -2.78 50.64
CA ASN A 670 35.81 -3.71 49.80
C ASN A 670 36.15 -3.09 48.44
N MET A 671 37.02 -3.77 47.69
CA MET A 671 37.47 -3.32 46.37
C MET A 671 36.32 -3.10 45.36
N ALA A 672 35.24 -3.87 45.46
CA ALA A 672 34.10 -3.76 44.54
C ALA A 672 33.36 -2.42 44.68
N LEU A 673 33.14 -1.92 45.91
CA LEU A 673 32.48 -0.63 46.12
C LEU A 673 33.32 0.54 45.58
N ALA A 674 34.64 0.48 45.79
CA ALA A 674 35.55 1.51 45.30
C ALA A 674 35.51 1.62 43.77
N LYS A 675 35.62 0.48 43.07
CA LYS A 675 35.54 0.42 41.61
C LYS A 675 34.19 0.88 41.07
N MET A 676 33.08 0.49 41.71
CA MET A 676 31.73 0.88 41.29
C MET A 676 31.53 2.40 41.28
N CYS A 677 32.08 3.10 42.27
CA CYS A 677 31.99 4.57 42.35
C CYS A 677 33.13 5.30 41.62
N GLY A 678 34.05 4.57 40.95
CA GLY A 678 35.14 5.14 40.16
C GLY A 678 36.39 5.55 40.96
N TYR A 679 36.61 4.96 42.14
CA TYR A 679 37.80 5.16 42.96
C TYR A 679 38.81 4.02 42.77
N SER A 680 40.10 4.34 42.93
CA SER A 680 41.20 3.43 42.60
C SER A 680 41.46 2.40 43.71
N SER A 681 41.08 2.72 44.95
CA SER A 681 41.14 1.82 46.09
C SER A 681 40.08 2.17 47.16
N PRO A 682 39.74 1.23 48.06
CA PRO A 682 38.83 1.49 49.16
C PRO A 682 39.29 2.59 50.11
N GLU A 683 40.60 2.71 50.34
CA GLU A 683 41.17 3.76 51.20
C GLU A 683 40.95 5.15 50.60
N GLU A 684 41.04 5.27 49.28
CA GLU A 684 40.80 6.52 48.56
C GLU A 684 39.32 6.95 48.68
N LEU A 685 38.39 5.99 48.51
CA LEU A 685 36.94 6.20 48.67
C LEU A 685 36.61 6.71 50.07
N ILE A 686 37.07 6.02 51.11
CA ILE A 686 36.77 6.33 52.52
C ILE A 686 37.28 7.73 52.90
N LYS A 687 38.45 8.13 52.41
CA LYS A 687 39.03 9.44 52.71
C LYS A 687 38.30 10.59 52.01
N SER A 688 37.81 10.35 50.78
CA SER A 688 37.24 11.38 49.91
C SER A 688 35.79 11.71 50.24
N ILE A 689 34.99 10.75 50.69
CA ILE A 689 33.57 10.94 51.01
C ILE A 689 33.39 11.18 52.50
N GLN A 690 33.04 12.42 52.88
CA GLN A 690 32.90 12.86 54.26
C GLN A 690 31.45 12.99 54.73
N ASP A 691 30.50 13.15 53.79
CA ASP A 691 29.05 13.15 54.04
C ASP A 691 28.31 12.50 52.86
N ILE A 692 27.92 11.24 53.04
CA ILE A 692 27.18 10.45 52.05
C ILE A 692 25.85 11.12 51.64
N SER A 693 25.20 11.85 52.55
CA SER A 693 23.86 12.43 52.31
C SER A 693 23.88 13.53 51.24
N ARG A 694 25.00 14.23 51.09
CA ARG A 694 25.16 15.35 50.15
C ARG A 694 26.03 15.01 48.95
N GLN A 695 26.97 14.06 49.09
CA GLN A 695 27.99 13.79 48.08
C GLN A 695 27.68 12.56 47.22
N VAL A 696 26.86 11.63 47.70
CA VAL A 696 26.60 10.35 47.02
C VAL A 696 25.20 10.32 46.40
N TYR A 697 24.14 10.66 47.13
CA TYR A 697 22.78 10.64 46.56
C TYR A 697 22.50 11.83 45.64
N PHE A 698 21.97 11.54 44.46
CA PHE A 698 21.57 12.56 43.48
C PHE A 698 20.30 13.32 43.89
N VAL A 699 19.30 12.59 44.39
CA VAL A 699 18.00 13.17 44.78
C VAL A 699 18.07 13.74 46.20
N VAL A 700 17.71 15.02 46.34
CA VAL A 700 17.67 15.73 47.63
C VAL A 700 16.70 15.01 48.60
N ASN A 701 17.11 14.82 49.85
CA ASN A 701 16.40 14.11 50.92
C ASN A 701 16.29 12.58 50.79
N ARG A 702 16.81 11.95 49.72
CA ARG A 702 16.71 10.49 49.54
C ARG A 702 17.38 9.69 50.67
N ARG A 703 18.48 10.20 51.23
CA ARG A 703 19.14 9.60 52.40
C ARG A 703 18.29 9.67 53.67
N GLN A 704 17.45 10.69 53.84
CA GLN A 704 16.56 10.77 54.99
C GLN A 704 15.48 9.69 54.93
N GLU A 705 14.94 9.40 53.74
CA GLU A 705 14.00 8.30 53.52
C GLU A 705 14.63 6.95 53.88
N PHE A 706 15.88 6.71 53.45
CA PHE A 706 16.63 5.51 53.83
C PHE A 706 16.78 5.38 55.35
N ILE A 707 17.13 6.46 56.05
CA ILE A 707 17.29 6.46 57.51
C ILE A 707 15.94 6.23 58.22
N LEU A 708 14.85 6.80 57.71
CA LEU A 708 13.50 6.58 58.26
C LEU A 708 13.09 5.11 58.11
N ALA A 709 13.35 4.50 56.95
CA ALA A 709 13.11 3.08 56.72
C ALA A 709 13.96 2.19 57.65
N MET A 710 15.26 2.48 57.80
CA MET A 710 16.16 1.77 58.73
C MET A 710 15.69 1.86 60.19
N LYS A 711 15.10 2.98 60.61
CA LYS A 711 14.58 3.14 61.98
C LYS A 711 13.27 2.39 62.23
N ALA A 712 12.46 2.18 61.19
CA ALA A 712 11.23 1.43 61.30
C ALA A 712 11.50 -0.08 61.45
N ASP A 713 12.36 -0.64 60.59
CA ASP A 713 12.49 -2.09 60.42
C ASP A 713 13.89 -2.66 60.77
N ASN A 714 14.83 -1.81 61.21
CA ASN A 714 16.23 -2.14 61.56
C ASN A 714 17.07 -2.74 60.40
N ALA A 715 16.50 -2.80 59.20
CA ALA A 715 17.12 -3.16 57.94
C ALA A 715 16.37 -2.49 56.77
N VAL A 716 17.06 -2.34 55.64
CA VAL A 716 16.50 -1.84 54.39
C VAL A 716 16.91 -2.79 53.27
N HIS A 717 15.96 -3.10 52.39
CA HIS A 717 16.16 -4.01 51.27
C HIS A 717 15.76 -3.36 49.95
N ASN A 718 16.55 -3.64 48.90
CA ASN A 718 16.34 -3.23 47.52
C ASN A 718 16.06 -1.72 47.36
N PHE A 719 16.74 -0.88 48.15
CA PHE A 719 16.53 0.56 48.09
C PHE A 719 17.23 1.13 46.86
N GLU A 720 16.46 1.39 45.80
CA GLU A 720 16.99 1.91 44.54
C GLU A 720 17.15 3.43 44.60
N SER A 721 18.33 3.92 44.20
CA SER A 721 18.64 5.34 44.12
C SER A 721 19.64 5.66 43.02
N LEU A 722 19.57 6.88 42.49
CA LEU A 722 20.59 7.42 41.60
C LEU A 722 21.68 8.08 42.45
N VAL A 723 22.94 7.75 42.15
CA VAL A 723 24.11 8.25 42.90
C VAL A 723 25.20 8.80 41.98
N TYR A 724 26.00 9.72 42.50
CA TYR A 724 27.15 10.30 41.82
C TYR A 724 28.40 9.42 41.96
N CYS A 725 29.14 9.30 40.86
CA CYS A 725 30.49 8.76 40.80
C CYS A 725 31.54 9.86 40.94
N LYS A 726 32.80 9.47 41.17
CA LYS A 726 33.94 10.39 41.35
C LYS A 726 34.12 11.40 40.20
N ASP A 727 33.84 10.98 38.98
CA ASP A 727 33.97 11.78 37.75
C ASP A 727 32.76 12.71 37.51
N GLY A 728 31.74 12.68 38.38
CA GLY A 728 30.52 13.46 38.27
C GLY A 728 29.40 12.79 37.46
N ASN A 729 29.66 11.61 36.85
CA ASN A 729 28.61 10.83 36.19
C ASN A 729 27.66 10.20 37.22
N THR A 730 26.49 9.78 36.77
CA THR A 730 25.48 9.17 37.64
C THR A 730 25.23 7.72 37.28
N ILE A 731 25.02 6.89 38.29
CA ILE A 731 24.68 5.48 38.14
C ILE A 731 23.49 5.12 39.02
N TRP A 732 22.73 4.12 38.59
CA TRP A 732 21.67 3.54 39.41
C TRP A 732 22.23 2.43 40.29
N ILE A 733 21.93 2.48 41.58
CA ILE A 733 22.29 1.45 42.55
C ILE A 733 21.06 0.89 43.27
N SER A 734 21.21 -0.32 43.81
CA SER A 734 20.29 -0.93 44.77
C SER A 734 21.05 -1.29 46.04
N GLU A 735 20.52 -0.85 47.19
CA GLU A 735 21.20 -0.95 48.48
C GLU A 735 20.44 -1.88 49.45
N ASN A 736 21.19 -2.73 50.14
CA ASN A 736 20.71 -3.56 51.26
C ASN A 736 21.57 -3.28 52.50
N ALA A 737 20.97 -2.93 53.64
CA ALA A 737 21.74 -2.61 54.85
C ALA A 737 21.02 -3.00 56.13
N ARG A 738 21.78 -3.25 57.20
CA ARG A 738 21.28 -3.49 58.56
C ARG A 738 22.06 -2.70 59.61
N ALA A 739 21.44 -2.49 60.77
CA ALA A 739 22.06 -1.83 61.91
C ALA A 739 22.78 -2.83 62.81
N VAL A 740 24.04 -2.54 63.17
CA VAL A 740 24.83 -3.33 64.12
C VAL A 740 24.95 -2.55 65.42
N ASN A 741 24.49 -3.17 66.51
CA ASN A 741 24.43 -2.57 67.83
C ASN A 741 25.40 -3.29 68.79
N ASP A 742 25.87 -2.58 69.81
CA ASP A 742 26.62 -3.22 70.90
C ASP A 742 25.70 -4.02 71.84
N SER A 743 26.30 -4.71 72.81
CA SER A 743 25.58 -5.52 73.81
C SER A 743 24.66 -4.73 74.75
N GLN A 744 24.71 -3.39 74.75
CA GLN A 744 23.81 -2.50 75.50
C GLN A 744 22.70 -1.91 74.61
N GLY A 745 22.64 -2.30 73.32
CA GLY A 745 21.62 -1.86 72.37
C GLY A 745 21.91 -0.51 71.70
N LYS A 746 23.11 0.05 71.86
CA LYS A 746 23.50 1.30 71.21
C LYS A 746 24.02 1.02 69.80
N LEU A 747 23.54 1.79 68.82
CA LEU A 747 23.95 1.67 67.42
C LEU A 747 25.44 2.00 67.23
N LEU A 748 26.20 1.04 66.70
CA LEU A 748 27.64 1.18 66.40
C LEU A 748 27.87 1.64 64.97
N TYR A 749 27.35 0.90 63.99
CA TYR A 749 27.50 1.20 62.57
C TYR A 749 26.42 0.50 61.75
N TYR A 750 26.29 0.91 60.49
CA TYR A 750 25.52 0.18 59.48
C TYR A 750 26.45 -0.64 58.62
N GLU A 751 26.06 -1.87 58.31
CA GLU A 751 26.75 -2.70 57.33
C GLU A 751 25.78 -3.15 56.25
N GLY A 752 26.29 -3.33 55.04
CA GLY A 752 25.43 -3.62 53.91
C GLY A 752 26.17 -3.90 52.62
N THR A 753 25.37 -4.16 51.59
CA THR A 753 25.81 -4.42 50.22
C THR A 753 25.18 -3.42 49.25
N VAL A 754 25.91 -3.10 48.18
CA VAL A 754 25.46 -2.23 47.09
C VAL A 754 25.71 -2.90 45.75
N SER A 755 24.69 -2.90 44.88
CA SER A 755 24.77 -3.44 43.51
C SER A 755 24.46 -2.34 42.47
N ASN A 756 25.15 -2.36 41.32
CA ASN A 756 24.85 -1.47 40.19
C ASN A 756 23.74 -2.05 39.31
N ILE A 757 22.69 -1.28 39.03
CA ILE A 757 21.52 -1.69 38.25
C ILE A 757 21.27 -0.81 37.01
N THR A 758 22.29 -0.06 36.57
CA THR A 758 22.18 0.93 35.48
C THR A 758 21.75 0.29 34.14
N GLU A 759 22.38 -0.81 33.73
CA GLU A 759 22.02 -1.52 32.48
C GLU A 759 20.56 -1.99 32.49
N ARG A 760 20.09 -2.50 33.64
CA ARG A 760 18.71 -2.94 33.81
C ARG A 760 17.71 -1.78 33.62
N LYS A 761 18.03 -0.58 34.13
CA LYS A 761 17.17 0.61 33.98
C LYS A 761 17.14 1.12 32.55
N ILE A 762 18.29 1.17 31.86
CA ILE A 762 18.37 1.60 30.45
C ILE A 762 17.55 0.67 29.55
N ALA A 763 17.64 -0.66 29.74
CA ALA A 763 16.86 -1.62 28.97
C ALA A 763 15.34 -1.46 29.18
N GLN A 764 14.90 -1.17 30.41
CA GLN A 764 13.50 -0.91 30.72
C GLN A 764 12.98 0.37 30.04
N GLU A 765 13.78 1.44 30.01
CA GLU A 765 13.43 2.67 29.31
C GLU A 765 13.41 2.51 27.79
N ALA A 766 14.36 1.76 27.22
CA ALA A 766 14.40 1.46 25.78
C ALA A 766 13.14 0.71 25.33
N LEU A 767 12.68 -0.28 26.10
CA LEU A 767 11.44 -1.00 25.82
C LEU A 767 10.21 -0.08 25.90
N LYS A 768 10.17 0.80 26.91
CA LYS A 768 9.10 1.81 27.06
C LYS A 768 9.07 2.75 25.85
N PHE A 769 10.24 3.20 25.39
CA PHE A 769 10.38 4.06 24.23
C PHE A 769 9.94 3.36 22.93
N GLN A 770 10.33 2.10 22.72
CA GLN A 770 9.92 1.31 21.55
C GLN A 770 8.40 1.11 21.53
N LYS A 771 7.78 0.85 22.68
CA LYS A 771 6.31 0.76 22.81
C LYS A 771 5.61 2.08 22.49
N GLN A 772 6.17 3.21 22.94
CA GLN A 772 5.66 4.55 22.62
C GLN A 772 5.78 4.86 21.13
N GLN A 773 6.90 4.53 20.47
CA GLN A 773 7.06 4.74 19.03
C GLN A 773 6.06 3.95 18.21
N MET A 774 5.85 2.68 18.53
CA MET A 774 4.85 1.84 17.85
C MET A 774 3.43 2.39 18.02
N GLN A 775 3.08 2.87 19.22
CA GLN A 775 1.80 3.54 19.45
C GLN A 775 1.67 4.82 18.63
N GLN A 776 2.71 5.65 18.58
CA GLN A 776 2.69 6.90 17.82
C GLN A 776 2.48 6.66 16.32
N LEU A 777 3.14 5.65 15.73
CA LEU A 777 2.98 5.30 14.32
C LEU A 777 1.56 4.85 13.98
N LEU A 778 0.92 4.08 14.86
CA LEU A 778 -0.48 3.68 14.69
C LEU A 778 -1.44 4.88 14.77
N LEU A 779 -1.16 5.81 15.68
CA LEU A 779 -1.97 7.03 15.87
C LEU A 779 -1.85 8.04 14.73
N ASN A 780 -0.79 7.96 13.91
CA ASN A 780 -0.64 8.80 12.72
C ASN A 780 -1.53 8.34 11.55
N ILE A 781 -2.02 7.09 11.58
CA ILE A 781 -2.81 6.49 10.49
C ILE A 781 -4.27 6.35 10.91
N LEU A 782 -4.52 6.08 12.19
CA LEU A 782 -5.84 5.82 12.72
C LEU A 782 -6.12 6.64 13.98
N PRO A 783 -7.36 7.11 14.16
CA PRO A 783 -7.74 7.78 15.39
C PRO A 783 -7.57 6.88 16.62
N ALA A 784 -7.22 7.48 17.76
CA ALA A 784 -6.82 6.73 18.97
C ALA A 784 -7.84 5.68 19.44
N LYS A 785 -9.13 6.02 19.43
CA LYS A 785 -10.21 5.10 19.81
C LYS A 785 -10.30 3.88 18.89
N ILE A 786 -10.02 4.08 17.60
CA ILE A 786 -10.06 3.04 16.57
C ILE A 786 -8.81 2.16 16.65
N ALA A 787 -7.63 2.76 16.82
CA ALA A 787 -6.37 2.05 17.05
C ALA A 787 -6.43 1.15 18.29
N GLN A 788 -7.03 1.62 19.39
CA GLN A 788 -7.21 0.83 20.60
C GLN A 788 -8.16 -0.37 20.37
N ARG A 789 -9.27 -0.17 19.66
CA ARG A 789 -10.19 -1.25 19.30
C ARG A 789 -9.52 -2.32 18.44
N LEU A 790 -8.67 -1.93 17.50
CA LEU A 790 -7.85 -2.86 16.72
C LEU A 790 -6.86 -3.64 17.59
N GLN A 791 -6.18 -2.98 18.53
CA GLN A 791 -5.25 -3.63 19.46
C GLN A 791 -5.94 -4.64 20.39
N THR A 792 -7.23 -4.42 20.72
CA THR A 792 -8.03 -5.38 21.49
C THR A 792 -8.61 -6.53 20.67
N GLY A 793 -8.31 -6.60 19.37
CA GLY A 793 -8.74 -7.70 18.49
C GLY A 793 -10.16 -7.54 17.92
N ALA A 794 -10.68 -6.32 17.82
CA ALA A 794 -11.98 -6.09 17.18
C ALA A 794 -11.94 -6.46 15.69
N ARG A 795 -12.79 -7.41 15.27
CA ARG A 795 -12.84 -7.92 13.88
C ARG A 795 -13.57 -6.99 12.90
N SER A 796 -14.45 -6.12 13.38
CA SER A 796 -15.17 -5.14 12.57
C SER A 796 -15.29 -3.85 13.36
N ILE A 797 -14.89 -2.74 12.73
CA ILE A 797 -15.02 -1.40 13.27
C ILE A 797 -15.81 -0.62 12.24
N ALA A 798 -17.12 -0.62 12.39
CA ALA A 798 -18.06 0.15 11.60
C ALA A 798 -19.13 0.67 12.57
N ASP A 799 -19.21 1.98 12.72
CA ASP A 799 -20.13 2.66 13.61
C ASP A 799 -21.01 3.61 12.78
N SER A 800 -22.29 3.71 13.13
CA SER A 800 -23.24 4.65 12.52
C SER A 800 -23.32 5.91 13.36
N PHE A 801 -23.36 7.06 12.71
CA PHE A 801 -23.44 8.37 13.31
C PHE A 801 -24.58 9.15 12.65
N ASP A 802 -25.51 9.66 13.43
CA ASP A 802 -26.73 10.27 12.89
C ASP A 802 -26.55 11.72 12.42
N ASP A 803 -25.59 12.44 13.02
CA ASP A 803 -25.37 13.87 12.76
C ASP A 803 -23.86 14.16 12.61
N VAL A 804 -23.37 14.15 11.36
CA VAL A 804 -21.97 14.42 11.01
C VAL A 804 -21.90 15.48 9.93
N SER A 805 -21.06 16.49 10.14
CA SER A 805 -20.76 17.50 9.14
C SER A 805 -19.59 17.06 8.27
N VAL A 806 -19.70 17.23 6.96
CA VAL A 806 -18.71 16.82 5.97
C VAL A 806 -18.37 18.01 5.08
N LEU A 807 -17.09 18.29 4.92
CA LEU A 807 -16.56 19.33 4.05
C LEU A 807 -15.63 18.71 3.00
N PHE A 808 -15.84 19.13 1.75
CA PHE A 808 -14.93 18.91 0.63
C PHE A 808 -14.41 20.26 0.16
N ALA A 809 -13.11 20.38 -0.05
CA ALA A 809 -12.48 21.57 -0.60
C ALA A 809 -11.60 21.17 -1.78
N ASP A 810 -11.78 21.80 -2.93
CA ASP A 810 -11.06 21.54 -4.18
C ASP A 810 -10.28 22.78 -4.62
N LEU A 811 -9.09 22.58 -5.19
CA LEU A 811 -8.22 23.66 -5.65
C LEU A 811 -8.53 24.01 -7.11
N VAL A 812 -9.27 25.10 -7.34
CA VAL A 812 -9.57 25.59 -8.68
C VAL A 812 -8.33 26.23 -9.29
N GLY A 813 -8.01 25.83 -10.54
CA GLY A 813 -6.81 26.25 -11.26
C GLY A 813 -5.62 25.29 -11.10
N PHE A 814 -5.77 24.23 -10.32
CA PHE A 814 -4.71 23.26 -10.02
C PHE A 814 -4.19 22.50 -11.26
N THR A 815 -5.08 22.14 -12.20
CA THR A 815 -4.68 21.42 -13.42
C THR A 815 -3.78 22.26 -14.33
N GLU A 816 -4.03 23.57 -14.42
CA GLU A 816 -3.19 24.49 -15.19
C GLU A 816 -1.84 24.72 -14.51
N PHE A 817 -1.83 24.83 -13.18
CA PHE A 817 -0.62 24.88 -12.37
C PHE A 817 0.26 23.63 -12.55
N CYS A 818 -0.33 22.43 -12.55
CA CYS A 818 0.40 21.16 -12.76
C CYS A 818 1.14 21.08 -14.09
N SER A 819 0.66 21.79 -15.13
CA SER A 819 1.28 21.75 -16.46
C SER A 819 2.62 22.50 -16.52
N ASN A 820 2.88 23.37 -15.54
CA ASN A 820 4.00 24.31 -15.54
C ASN A 820 5.04 24.04 -14.43
N VAL A 821 4.87 22.99 -13.63
CA VAL A 821 5.67 22.71 -12.42
C VAL A 821 6.15 21.26 -12.42
N SER A 822 7.35 21.00 -11.90
CA SER A 822 7.85 19.63 -11.83
C SER A 822 7.04 18.77 -10.84
N ALA A 823 7.05 17.45 -11.01
CA ALA A 823 6.33 16.54 -10.11
C ALA A 823 6.80 16.64 -8.64
N ILE A 824 8.06 17.00 -8.40
CA ILE A 824 8.62 17.16 -7.05
C ILE A 824 8.09 18.46 -6.42
N GLU A 825 8.21 19.59 -7.13
CA GLU A 825 7.71 20.88 -6.68
C GLU A 825 6.19 20.87 -6.46
N LEU A 826 5.44 20.11 -7.27
CA LEU A 826 4.00 19.92 -7.10
C LEU A 826 3.66 19.24 -5.77
N VAL A 827 4.41 18.19 -5.41
CA VAL A 827 4.21 17.46 -4.15
C VAL A 827 4.56 18.34 -2.95
N ASP A 828 5.66 19.08 -3.02
CA ASP A 828 6.06 20.01 -1.95
C ASP A 828 5.02 21.12 -1.75
N PHE A 829 4.46 21.65 -2.85
CA PHE A 829 3.43 22.67 -2.81
C PHE A 829 2.11 22.15 -2.23
N LEU A 830 1.66 20.96 -2.65
CA LEU A 830 0.48 20.30 -2.04
C LEU A 830 0.71 20.02 -0.55
N ASN A 831 1.91 19.58 -0.18
CA ASN A 831 2.26 19.31 1.21
C ASN A 831 2.20 20.57 2.08
N LEU A 832 2.64 21.73 1.55
CA LEU A 832 2.52 23.02 2.24
C LEU A 832 1.05 23.38 2.51
N ILE A 833 0.18 23.29 1.49
CA ILE A 833 -1.25 23.60 1.62
C ILE A 833 -1.93 22.65 2.61
N PHE A 834 -1.75 21.34 2.44
CA PHE A 834 -2.42 20.37 3.29
C PHE A 834 -1.90 20.35 4.72
N SER A 835 -0.63 20.72 4.95
CA SER A 835 -0.10 20.88 6.31
C SER A 835 -0.79 22.02 7.07
N GLU A 836 -1.08 23.13 6.41
CA GLU A 836 -1.84 24.23 7.03
C GLU A 836 -3.30 23.84 7.27
N PHE A 837 -3.93 23.12 6.34
CA PHE A 837 -5.28 22.60 6.55
C PHE A 837 -5.35 21.58 7.70
N ASP A 838 -4.33 20.75 7.86
CA ASP A 838 -4.21 19.80 8.97
C ASP A 838 -4.12 20.54 10.32
N GLN A 839 -3.41 21.67 10.39
CA GLN A 839 -3.38 22.52 11.58
C GLN A 839 -4.76 23.13 11.89
N LEU A 840 -5.49 23.56 10.87
CA LEU A 840 -6.86 24.06 11.03
C LEU A 840 -7.81 22.96 11.53
N ALA A 841 -7.71 21.75 10.97
CA ALA A 841 -8.49 20.60 11.43
C ALA A 841 -8.24 20.31 12.93
N GLN A 842 -6.97 20.34 13.36
CA GLN A 842 -6.60 20.19 14.77
C GLN A 842 -7.14 21.33 15.65
N LYS A 843 -6.99 22.59 15.22
CA LYS A 843 -7.49 23.79 15.92
C LYS A 843 -8.99 23.69 16.18
N TYR A 844 -9.74 23.26 15.18
CA TYR A 844 -11.19 23.11 15.24
C TYR A 844 -11.66 21.75 15.77
N ARG A 845 -10.73 20.85 16.12
CA ARG A 845 -11.00 19.47 16.59
C ARG A 845 -11.86 18.67 15.59
N LEU A 846 -11.63 18.92 14.31
CA LEU A 846 -12.23 18.22 13.20
C LEU A 846 -11.31 17.09 12.75
N GLU A 847 -11.90 16.01 12.25
CA GLU A 847 -11.16 14.83 11.85
C GLU A 847 -10.87 14.88 10.35
N LYS A 848 -9.59 14.93 9.98
CA LYS A 848 -9.18 14.74 8.59
C LYS A 848 -9.45 13.30 8.20
N ILE A 849 -10.14 13.11 7.08
CA ILE A 849 -10.41 11.76 6.57
C ILE A 849 -9.39 11.37 5.52
N LYS A 850 -9.27 12.17 4.46
CA LYS A 850 -8.35 11.91 3.37
C LYS A 850 -8.14 13.14 2.49
N THR A 851 -7.09 13.08 1.68
CA THR A 851 -6.95 13.90 0.49
C THR A 851 -7.31 13.07 -0.74
N ILE A 852 -7.90 13.69 -1.76
CA ILE A 852 -8.29 13.04 -3.02
C ILE A 852 -7.72 13.88 -4.14
N GLY A 853 -6.47 13.59 -4.55
CA GLY A 853 -5.74 14.47 -5.46
C GLY A 853 -5.50 15.83 -4.82
N ASP A 854 -6.04 16.87 -5.42
CA ASP A 854 -6.07 18.26 -4.96
C ASP A 854 -7.20 18.59 -3.98
N ALA A 855 -8.15 17.67 -3.76
CA ALA A 855 -9.24 17.87 -2.82
C ALA A 855 -8.90 17.44 -1.38
N TYR A 856 -9.43 18.18 -0.40
CA TYR A 856 -9.28 17.93 1.04
C TYR A 856 -10.63 17.59 1.69
N MET A 857 -10.69 16.48 2.42
CA MET A 857 -11.90 16.02 3.11
C MET A 857 -11.73 16.00 4.63
N VAL A 858 -12.63 16.69 5.31
CA VAL A 858 -12.64 16.82 6.79
C VAL A 858 -14.07 16.71 7.32
N VAL A 859 -14.20 16.18 8.54
CA VAL A 859 -15.51 15.91 9.15
C VAL A 859 -15.58 16.33 10.61
N GLY A 860 -16.78 16.69 11.06
CA GLY A 860 -17.07 17.02 12.46
C GLY A 860 -18.23 16.19 13.01
N GLY A 861 -18.19 15.86 14.31
CA GLY A 861 -19.26 15.10 14.99
C GLY A 861 -19.07 13.58 15.02
N LEU A 862 -17.94 13.07 14.51
CA LEU A 862 -17.67 11.63 14.41
C LEU A 862 -17.12 11.03 15.73
N LEU A 863 -15.82 11.16 15.99
CA LEU A 863 -15.17 10.52 17.16
C LEU A 863 -15.16 11.39 18.41
N ILE A 864 -15.19 12.71 18.20
CA ILE A 864 -15.39 13.73 19.22
C ILE A 864 -16.78 14.27 18.96
N GLN A 865 -17.76 13.84 19.76
CA GLN A 865 -19.10 14.41 19.70
C GLN A 865 -19.04 15.82 20.26
N GLN A 866 -19.06 16.80 19.36
CA GLN A 866 -19.17 18.22 19.65
C GLN A 866 -20.56 18.65 19.22
N GLU A 867 -21.32 19.28 20.12
CA GLU A 867 -22.62 19.84 19.75
C GLU A 867 -22.50 20.96 18.70
N ASP A 868 -21.34 21.62 18.63
CA ASP A 868 -21.02 22.73 17.74
C ASP A 868 -20.19 22.34 16.50
N HIS A 869 -20.14 21.05 16.13
CA HIS A 869 -19.36 20.55 14.99
C HIS A 869 -19.67 21.25 13.64
N LEU A 870 -20.91 21.73 13.44
CA LEU A 870 -21.30 22.54 12.29
C LEU A 870 -20.70 23.94 12.30
N GLN A 871 -20.58 24.56 13.47
CA GLN A 871 -19.94 25.87 13.59
C GLN A 871 -18.43 25.73 13.38
N ALA A 872 -17.82 24.69 13.94
CA ALA A 872 -16.41 24.39 13.76
C ALA A 872 -16.03 24.18 12.28
N ILE A 873 -16.81 23.40 11.53
CA ILE A 873 -16.53 23.14 10.12
C ILE A 873 -16.72 24.39 9.24
N ALA A 874 -17.70 25.24 9.56
CA ALA A 874 -17.93 26.50 8.86
C ALA A 874 -16.80 27.51 9.09
N ASN A 875 -16.31 27.60 10.34
CA ASN A 875 -15.15 28.44 10.67
C ASN A 875 -13.87 27.96 9.98
N MET A 876 -13.65 26.63 9.96
CA MET A 876 -12.52 26.07 9.22
C MET A 876 -12.60 26.41 7.74
N ALA A 877 -13.77 26.32 7.10
CA ALA A 877 -13.94 26.63 5.68
C ALA A 877 -13.53 28.07 5.34
N LEU A 878 -13.94 29.05 6.15
CA LEU A 878 -13.57 30.46 5.99
C LEU A 878 -12.06 30.67 6.18
N GLU A 879 -11.47 30.07 7.21
CA GLU A 879 -10.02 30.18 7.45
C GLU A 879 -9.18 29.47 6.38
N MET A 880 -9.68 28.39 5.77
CA MET A 880 -8.99 27.70 4.66
C MET A 880 -8.83 28.64 3.45
N GLN A 881 -9.83 29.46 3.12
CA GLN A 881 -9.72 30.44 2.03
C GLN A 881 -8.65 31.49 2.34
N VAL A 882 -8.67 32.06 3.55
CA VAL A 882 -7.65 33.04 3.99
C VAL A 882 -6.24 32.45 4.00
N CYS A 883 -6.11 31.19 4.40
CA CYS A 883 -4.83 30.47 4.40
C CYS A 883 -4.31 30.27 2.97
N LEU A 884 -5.16 29.81 2.04
CA LEU A 884 -4.76 29.63 0.65
C LEU A 884 -4.36 30.96 0.01
N ASP A 885 -5.10 32.03 0.25
CA ASP A 885 -4.77 33.36 -0.28
C ASP A 885 -3.39 33.81 0.17
N ARG A 886 -3.04 33.58 1.45
CA ARG A 886 -1.71 33.89 1.98
C ARG A 886 -0.61 33.08 1.30
N ILE A 887 -0.83 31.77 1.10
CA ILE A 887 0.13 30.88 0.43
C ILE A 887 0.31 31.30 -1.04
N CYS A 888 -0.79 31.62 -1.73
CA CYS A 888 -0.77 32.07 -3.12
C CYS A 888 0.00 33.38 -3.30
N VAL A 889 -0.17 34.34 -2.38
CA VAL A 889 0.62 35.59 -2.37
C VAL A 889 2.12 35.31 -2.18
N GLN A 890 2.48 34.38 -1.30
CA GLN A 890 3.88 34.03 -1.05
C GLN A 890 4.54 33.30 -2.21
N GLN A 891 3.78 32.43 -2.89
CA GLN A 891 4.28 31.57 -3.98
C GLN A 891 4.04 32.17 -5.38
N GLN A 892 3.47 33.38 -5.46
CA GLN A 892 3.13 34.08 -6.71
C GLN A 892 2.22 33.25 -7.63
N THR A 893 1.24 32.57 -7.04
CA THR A 893 0.25 31.76 -7.77
C THR A 893 -1.16 32.33 -7.61
N SER A 894 -2.10 31.88 -8.45
CA SER A 894 -3.51 32.26 -8.40
C SER A 894 -4.38 31.01 -8.36
N LEU A 895 -4.52 30.43 -7.17
CA LEU A 895 -5.45 29.33 -6.91
C LEU A 895 -6.60 29.85 -6.04
N THR A 896 -7.77 29.25 -6.19
CA THR A 896 -8.92 29.53 -5.33
C THR A 896 -9.50 28.22 -4.80
N LEU A 897 -10.16 28.27 -3.65
CA LEU A 897 -10.87 27.11 -3.11
C LEU A 897 -12.32 27.13 -3.53
N ARG A 898 -12.79 26.00 -4.02
CA ARG A 898 -14.22 25.69 -4.11
C ARG A 898 -14.55 24.74 -2.97
N ILE A 899 -15.46 25.15 -2.07
CA ILE A 899 -15.77 24.38 -0.86
C ILE A 899 -17.25 23.99 -0.85
N GLY A 900 -17.52 22.74 -0.50
CA GLY A 900 -18.87 22.20 -0.32
C GLY A 900 -19.06 21.60 1.05
N ILE A 901 -20.15 21.96 1.73
CA ILE A 901 -20.46 21.46 3.08
C ILE A 901 -21.88 20.90 3.14
N HIS A 902 -22.03 19.74 3.77
CA HIS A 902 -23.33 19.17 4.12
C HIS A 902 -23.30 18.47 5.49
N VAL A 903 -24.46 18.19 6.06
CA VAL A 903 -24.62 17.54 7.36
C VAL A 903 -25.72 16.48 7.31
N GLY A 904 -25.48 15.35 7.96
CA GLY A 904 -26.46 14.27 8.13
C GLY A 904 -25.82 12.95 8.54
N PRO A 905 -26.54 11.83 8.41
CA PRO A 905 -26.09 10.54 8.89
C PRO A 905 -25.01 9.91 8.00
N VAL A 906 -24.03 9.28 8.64
CA VAL A 906 -22.91 8.57 8.00
C VAL A 906 -22.58 7.28 8.76
N VAL A 907 -22.01 6.32 8.03
CA VAL A 907 -21.33 5.17 8.63
C VAL A 907 -19.83 5.41 8.48
N ALA A 908 -19.08 5.32 9.56
CA ALA A 908 -17.62 5.38 9.51
C ALA A 908 -17.01 4.07 10.01
N GLY A 909 -15.87 3.71 9.44
CA GLY A 909 -15.28 2.42 9.73
C GLY A 909 -13.92 2.23 9.09
N VAL A 910 -13.23 1.19 9.55
CA VAL A 910 -11.92 0.79 9.03
C VAL A 910 -12.09 -0.30 7.99
N ILE A 911 -11.53 -0.08 6.80
CA ILE A 911 -11.46 -1.05 5.72
C ILE A 911 -9.99 -1.34 5.41
N GLY A 912 -9.69 -2.60 5.06
CA GLY A 912 -8.35 -3.04 4.67
C GLY A 912 -7.73 -4.01 5.69
N GLN A 913 -6.95 -4.97 5.19
CA GLN A 913 -6.30 -6.01 6.01
C GLN A 913 -4.82 -5.70 6.28
N THR A 914 -4.14 -5.10 5.31
CA THR A 914 -2.71 -4.74 5.38
C THR A 914 -2.49 -3.23 5.44
N LYS A 915 -3.36 -2.45 4.78
CA LYS A 915 -3.42 -0.99 4.86
C LYS A 915 -4.78 -0.58 5.39
N PHE A 916 -4.86 -0.28 6.67
CA PHE A 916 -6.09 0.18 7.31
C PHE A 916 -6.43 1.59 6.83
N ILE A 917 -7.62 1.77 6.26
CA ILE A 917 -8.18 3.05 5.84
C ILE A 917 -9.44 3.30 6.67
N TYR A 918 -9.45 4.35 7.46
CA TYR A 918 -10.64 4.83 8.14
C TYR A 918 -11.36 5.84 7.24
N ASP A 919 -12.62 5.57 6.87
CA ASP A 919 -13.36 6.36 5.88
C ASP A 919 -14.85 6.46 6.25
N LEU A 920 -15.60 7.28 5.51
CA LEU A 920 -17.04 7.52 5.70
C LEU A 920 -17.85 7.11 4.48
N TRP A 921 -19.05 6.59 4.74
CA TRP A 921 -20.04 6.22 3.74
C TRP A 921 -21.41 6.78 4.10
N GLY A 922 -22.15 7.23 3.10
CA GLY A 922 -23.52 7.70 3.26
C GLY A 922 -23.89 8.74 2.23
N ASP A 923 -25.19 9.01 2.15
CA ASP A 923 -25.72 10.08 1.29
C ASP A 923 -25.16 11.45 1.66
N THR A 924 -24.83 11.66 2.94
CA THR A 924 -24.26 12.92 3.42
C THR A 924 -22.92 13.23 2.75
N VAL A 925 -22.06 12.23 2.58
CA VAL A 925 -20.75 12.38 1.91
C VAL A 925 -20.96 12.73 0.43
N ASN A 926 -21.89 12.04 -0.23
CA ASN A 926 -22.22 12.29 -1.63
C ASN A 926 -22.76 13.71 -1.85
N ILE A 927 -23.65 14.18 -0.97
CA ILE A 927 -24.21 15.53 -1.07
C ILE A 927 -23.12 16.57 -0.81
N ALA A 928 -22.26 16.40 0.20
CA ALA A 928 -21.16 17.33 0.47
C ALA A 928 -20.19 17.45 -0.73
N SER A 929 -19.79 16.33 -1.33
CA SER A 929 -18.96 16.32 -2.54
C SER A 929 -19.66 16.98 -3.74
N ARG A 930 -20.99 16.89 -3.83
CA ARG A 930 -21.76 17.60 -4.87
C ARG A 930 -21.90 19.09 -4.58
N MET A 931 -21.96 19.50 -3.31
CA MET A 931 -21.93 20.90 -2.94
C MET A 931 -20.61 21.55 -3.35
N GLU A 932 -19.51 20.81 -3.30
CA GLU A 932 -18.20 21.27 -3.76
C GLU A 932 -18.21 21.33 -5.30
N SER A 933 -18.40 20.20 -5.98
CA SER A 933 -18.24 20.13 -7.44
C SER A 933 -19.24 20.96 -8.26
N SER A 934 -20.39 21.33 -7.67
CA SER A 934 -21.34 22.28 -8.27
C SER A 934 -21.19 23.70 -7.73
N GLY A 935 -20.28 23.91 -6.77
CA GLY A 935 -19.96 25.18 -6.14
C GLY A 935 -19.44 26.21 -7.13
N ILE A 936 -19.48 27.48 -6.73
CA ILE A 936 -18.85 28.56 -7.47
C ILE A 936 -17.37 28.61 -7.05
N ASP A 937 -16.49 28.84 -8.00
CA ASP A 937 -15.05 28.94 -7.75
C ASP A 937 -14.76 30.09 -6.77
N GLY A 938 -13.98 29.82 -5.72
CA GLY A 938 -13.69 30.81 -4.68
C GLY A 938 -14.79 30.98 -3.63
N GLU A 939 -15.86 30.18 -3.65
CA GLU A 939 -16.99 30.31 -2.73
C GLU A 939 -17.21 29.05 -1.90
N ILE A 940 -17.86 29.21 -0.74
CA ILE A 940 -18.25 28.12 0.16
C ILE A 940 -19.74 27.84 -0.02
N GLN A 941 -20.08 26.74 -0.68
CA GLN A 941 -21.46 26.33 -0.89
C GLN A 941 -21.96 25.37 0.20
N VAL A 942 -23.16 25.65 0.72
CA VAL A 942 -23.83 24.81 1.71
C VAL A 942 -25.28 24.49 1.33
N THR A 943 -25.78 23.38 1.89
CA THR A 943 -27.21 23.00 1.77
C THR A 943 -28.14 23.84 2.65
N SER A 944 -29.43 23.85 2.33
CA SER A 944 -30.48 24.50 3.14
C SER A 944 -30.52 24.03 4.60
N VAL A 945 -30.19 22.77 4.89
CA VAL A 945 -30.14 22.23 6.25
C VAL A 945 -29.08 22.94 7.09
N ILE A 946 -27.91 23.22 6.51
CA ILE A 946 -26.86 23.98 7.18
C ILE A 946 -27.28 25.42 7.39
N TYR A 947 -27.82 26.06 6.34
CA TYR A 947 -28.36 27.42 6.46
C TYR A 947 -29.34 27.54 7.62
N GLN A 948 -30.34 26.66 7.72
CA GLN A 948 -31.33 26.72 8.80
C GLN A 948 -30.71 26.58 10.20
N ARG A 949 -29.64 25.78 10.34
CA ARG A 949 -28.93 25.57 11.62
C ARG A 949 -27.93 26.69 11.96
N LEU A 950 -27.42 27.43 10.97
CA LEU A 950 -26.33 28.39 11.16
C LEU A 950 -26.68 29.85 10.83
N LYS A 951 -27.85 30.15 10.26
CA LYS A 951 -28.27 31.49 9.82
C LYS A 951 -28.22 32.59 10.88
N GLU A 952 -28.23 32.23 12.17
CA GLU A 952 -28.14 33.18 13.29
C GLU A 952 -26.69 33.58 13.63
N LYS A 953 -25.72 32.77 13.21
CA LYS A 953 -24.29 32.93 13.55
C LYS A 953 -23.41 33.29 12.35
N PHE A 954 -23.91 33.08 11.13
CA PHE A 954 -23.18 33.29 9.89
C PHE A 954 -24.05 33.99 8.85
N VAL A 955 -23.42 34.77 7.99
CA VAL A 955 -24.05 35.44 6.86
C VAL A 955 -24.05 34.49 5.66
N PHE A 956 -25.23 34.32 5.07
CA PHE A 956 -25.42 33.50 3.88
C PHE A 956 -26.07 34.30 2.77
N GLU A 957 -25.60 34.08 1.55
CA GLU A 957 -26.25 34.55 0.33
C GLU A 957 -27.02 33.39 -0.31
N GLN A 958 -28.30 33.58 -0.61
CA GLN A 958 -29.07 32.54 -1.28
C GLN A 958 -28.63 32.45 -2.74
N ARG A 959 -28.05 31.30 -3.13
CA ARG A 959 -27.65 31.05 -4.52
C ARG A 959 -28.85 30.72 -5.41
N GLY A 960 -29.84 30.03 -4.84
CA GLY A 960 -31.02 29.53 -5.55
C GLY A 960 -31.08 28.01 -5.58
N GLU A 961 -31.97 27.46 -6.40
CA GLU A 961 -32.03 26.01 -6.62
C GLU A 961 -30.97 25.56 -7.62
N ILE A 962 -30.17 24.57 -7.23
CA ILE A 962 -29.24 23.88 -8.11
C ILE A 962 -29.66 22.42 -8.27
N SER A 963 -29.49 21.89 -9.49
CA SER A 963 -29.79 20.48 -9.77
C SER A 963 -28.62 19.61 -9.31
N ILE A 964 -28.86 18.78 -8.29
CA ILE A 964 -27.90 17.80 -7.79
C ILE A 964 -28.21 16.44 -8.39
N LYS A 965 -27.25 15.90 -9.15
CA LYS A 965 -27.36 14.58 -9.79
C LYS A 965 -27.70 13.50 -8.75
N GLY A 966 -28.88 12.91 -8.88
CA GLY A 966 -29.39 11.84 -8.00
C GLY A 966 -30.14 12.30 -6.74
N LYS A 967 -30.24 13.62 -6.48
CA LYS A 967 -31.02 14.18 -5.35
C LYS A 967 -32.08 15.22 -5.76
N GLY A 968 -32.06 15.68 -7.01
CA GLY A 968 -33.02 16.65 -7.53
C GLY A 968 -32.58 18.10 -7.28
N ASN A 969 -33.50 19.04 -7.42
CA ASN A 969 -33.23 20.44 -7.11
C ASN A 969 -33.07 20.61 -5.60
N MET A 970 -31.99 21.25 -5.21
CA MET A 970 -31.72 21.61 -3.83
C MET A 970 -31.46 23.11 -3.76
N THR A 971 -32.16 23.78 -2.86
CA THR A 971 -31.83 25.18 -2.54
C THR A 971 -30.49 25.22 -1.82
N THR A 972 -29.54 25.98 -2.36
CA THR A 972 -28.22 26.18 -1.78
C THR A 972 -27.95 27.62 -1.43
N TYR A 973 -26.98 27.77 -0.54
CA TYR A 973 -26.57 29.04 0.03
C TYR A 973 -25.04 29.13 -0.05
N LEU A 974 -24.52 30.34 -0.21
CA LEU A 974 -23.10 30.64 -0.10
C LEU A 974 -22.82 31.17 1.30
N LEU A 975 -21.93 30.52 2.03
CA LEU A 975 -21.42 31.00 3.30
C LEU A 975 -20.40 32.12 3.03
N LYS A 976 -20.64 33.32 3.56
CA LYS A 976 -19.80 34.51 3.31
C LYS A 976 -18.89 34.85 4.48
N GLU A 977 -19.46 35.01 5.67
CA GLU A 977 -18.73 35.49 6.84
C GLU A 977 -19.42 35.06 8.15
N GLN A 978 -18.68 35.14 9.26
CA GLN A 978 -19.22 34.95 10.60
C GLN A 978 -19.84 36.26 11.11
N VAL A 979 -21.03 36.19 11.72
CA VAL A 979 -21.68 37.37 12.31
C VAL A 979 -20.88 37.82 13.52
N GLU A 980 -20.32 39.03 13.49
CA GLU A 980 -19.63 39.63 14.65
C GLU A 980 -20.64 39.86 15.79
N VAL A 981 -20.51 39.09 16.87
CA VAL A 981 -21.21 39.41 18.12
C VAL A 981 -20.39 40.47 18.84
N SER A 982 -20.88 41.70 18.80
CA SER A 982 -20.39 42.78 19.66
C SER A 982 -20.57 42.38 21.13
N VAL A 983 -19.46 42.27 21.87
CA VAL A 983 -19.44 42.02 23.31
C VAL A 983 -19.86 43.30 24.03
N GLU A 984 -21.14 43.64 23.96
CA GLU A 984 -21.80 44.61 24.83
C GLU A 984 -23.18 44.08 25.21
N GLN A 985 -23.23 43.07 26.10
CA GLN A 985 -24.36 42.81 27.02
C GLN A 985 -24.15 41.50 27.80
N PHE A 986 -23.23 41.50 28.77
CA PHE A 986 -23.38 40.73 30.01
C PHE A 986 -22.52 41.40 31.10
N ARG A 987 -22.95 42.58 31.52
CA ARG A 987 -22.73 43.10 32.89
C ARG A 987 -24.08 43.02 33.58
N TYR A 988 -24.26 42.10 34.52
CA TYR A 988 -24.90 42.30 35.82
C TYR A 988 -24.65 41.10 36.72
#